data_AF-A0A9E8Z894-F1
#
_entry.id   AF-A0A9E8Z894-F1
#
_cell.length_a   1.000
_cell.length_b   1.000
_cell.length_c   1.000
_cell.angle_alpha   90.00
_cell.angle_beta   90.00
_cell.angle_gamma   90.00
#
_symmetry.space_group_name_H-M   'P 1'
#
loop_
_entity.id
_entity.type
_entity.pdbx_description
1 polymer ?
#
loop_
_entity_poly.entity_id
_entity_poly.type
_entity_poly.pdbx_seq_one_letter_code
_entity_poly.pdbx_strand_id
1 'polypeptide(L)'
;MARSTSFSSAPVSPDPIEGQLQQIVQLGQAGKIAEAERRCQRLVQQFPKTASGWDLFGLIALQQGEFQAALYRLQRAIELKADRAEFHDHLGVAYCGLGELEFGVAAYQQALTLNPQAAHTRYNLGLAWQKLGQWQEALQTYQHLIAQHPTHALAHFQLGNLWQQQQQFSQSIRYYQQAVQHQPQYTEAWYNLGVALQQIGEWRQAFQSYQQALSLKPSYAEALNGLGTLLEKQGNAIAALNHYQQALALQPNYVHALMNLGNLQVRLEQLPAAEITYRRVLQLDADNIQALDALLKIQLQQCQWSDWMKTTADLKARIHDRLRQGLPCNISPLNSLFLPFSAAEQQAIARSHAEKISARMQNVWRQKGEIGNWEWGVGNSGNRKIRLGYVSGDFRYHAVGHLILQLFELHDRQRFEVFAYSLGPNDGSAERQKLESDCDYFCDISCLSPSQAAQQIYDNQIDILIDLAGYTDYACSELFALRPAPIQVNYLGYPGTLGADCIDYLITDAITTPKEDIETITESCIYLPNCYQLNSYLTNNFDNHQSMAETDLPPDLLPFSFVFCCFNKSQKIEPQIFAAWMRILAQVPQSGLWLLSDRPETEANLKREAATQGIDPDRLVFAPRVKKAAHLARHSQAHLFLDTLHYNAHVTASDALWSGVPLITVMGKTFASRVAASLLTAVGLPELITSSLDDYERLAIYWATHPHEYQQLRAKLATHRSRFPLFDTARTVRNLETGYQQIWQRFQSGQAPATLWVEEILSSEAEAFKDRQSQWSPIVKPETQNTDNLINPATVVTTSALTLNPSPSGSGTSDLASLLPEKEKGLGDEGGSEGKIKYGRVNKLVIAPSPHVSLPFPETIACRVDDGFCQWLSRVDGSLILSTYQAGKVILIGWNGQQVTILPRDFPKPMGIAVAGDRLALATQQEVLLFANASVLAAAYVPNQPGRYDALYLPRVTYRTGDLHIHDLAYGDEGLWFVNTRFSCLAQIDPEFTFIPRWQPSFISQLVPEDRCHLNGLAIADGRPKYVTALGHSDTCRGWQDNKAMGGVVIDVATGEVWRSGLSMPHSPRWYQGKLWLLNSGAGEVWQVDPETGHHQVVCVLPGFARGLCLVDNYALIGLSQVRETSMFGDLPIQTRFDRLRCGVVIVDLRTGLPIGQLEFIGGCRELYDIAYLANQRRPTLLNANPSSGQQAITTPDFAYWLRSVAQET
;
A
#
# COMPACT_ATOMS: atom_id res chain seq x y z
N MET A 1 89.39 20.43 17.92
CA MET A 1 89.48 20.75 16.48
C MET A 1 88.04 20.73 15.94
N ALA A 2 87.51 21.74 15.23
CA ALA A 2 88.04 23.06 14.90
C ALA A 2 86.91 24.11 14.68
N ARG A 3 87.10 25.33 15.21
CA ARG A 3 86.71 26.68 14.70
C ARG A 3 85.28 26.89 14.12
N SER A 4 84.41 27.67 14.79
CA SER A 4 84.18 29.14 14.60
C SER A 4 83.61 29.52 13.22
N THR A 5 82.56 30.32 13.08
CA THR A 5 82.48 31.72 13.56
C THR A 5 81.06 32.20 13.91
N SER A 6 80.99 33.24 14.75
CA SER A 6 79.78 34.02 15.03
C SER A 6 79.57 35.14 13.99
N PHE A 7 78.33 35.35 13.55
CA PHE A 7 77.87 36.66 13.08
C PHE A 7 76.73 37.16 13.98
N SER A 8 76.95 38.32 14.58
CA SER A 8 75.96 39.04 15.38
C SER A 8 75.06 39.86 14.46
N SER A 9 73.78 39.51 14.35
CA SER A 9 72.73 40.46 14.00
C SER A 9 72.11 41.02 15.29
N ALA A 10 71.95 42.34 15.35
CA ALA A 10 71.36 43.02 16.51
C ALA A 10 69.90 42.59 16.73
N PRO A 11 69.40 42.62 17.97
CA PRO A 11 67.99 42.36 18.23
C PRO A 11 67.14 43.42 17.54
N VAL A 12 66.28 42.97 16.62
CA VAL A 12 65.20 43.80 16.05
C VAL A 12 64.28 44.20 17.21
N SER A 13 64.06 45.50 17.40
CA SER A 13 63.10 45.95 18.42
C SER A 13 61.71 45.43 18.06
N PRO A 14 60.93 44.87 19.02
CA PRO A 14 59.57 44.45 18.73
C PRO A 14 58.75 45.64 18.21
N ASP A 15 57.93 45.39 17.18
CA ASP A 15 57.12 46.42 16.54
C ASP A 15 56.15 47.01 17.58
N PRO A 16 56.18 48.33 17.88
CA PRO A 16 55.47 48.92 19.04
C PRO A 16 53.93 48.77 19.03
N ILE A 17 53.38 48.22 17.94
CA ILE A 17 51.96 47.93 17.71
C ILE A 17 51.58 46.45 17.93
N GLU A 18 52.53 45.52 18.02
CA GLU A 18 52.24 44.08 18.03
C GLU A 18 51.37 43.65 19.22
N GLY A 19 51.66 44.20 20.40
CA GLY A 19 50.81 43.99 21.59
C GLY A 19 49.40 44.60 21.46
N GLN A 20 49.20 45.63 20.62
CA GLN A 20 47.88 46.18 20.35
C GLN A 20 47.10 45.31 19.36
N LEU A 21 47.76 44.80 18.31
CA LEU A 21 47.18 43.84 17.36
C LEU A 21 46.69 42.58 18.09
N GLN A 22 47.52 41.98 18.95
CA GLN A 22 47.14 40.80 19.73
C GLN A 22 45.91 41.04 20.64
N GLN A 23 45.81 42.20 21.29
CA GLN A 23 44.62 42.56 22.08
C GLN A 23 43.36 42.69 21.21
N ILE A 24 43.48 43.23 19.99
CA ILE A 24 42.34 43.36 19.07
C ILE A 24 41.88 41.99 18.57
N VAL A 25 42.82 41.10 18.22
CA VAL A 25 42.52 39.69 17.86
C VAL A 25 41.80 38.98 19.00
N GLN A 26 42.27 39.11 20.24
CA GLN A 26 41.60 38.52 21.42
C GLN A 26 40.17 39.06 21.62
N LEU A 27 39.93 40.35 21.38
CA LEU A 27 38.58 40.92 21.44
C LEU A 27 37.66 40.38 20.34
N GLY A 28 38.17 40.21 19.11
CA GLY A 28 37.44 39.58 18.01
C GLY A 28 37.08 38.13 18.29
N GLN A 29 38.04 37.34 18.78
CA GLN A 29 37.86 35.95 19.21
C GLN A 29 36.88 35.82 20.39
N ALA A 30 36.87 36.79 21.30
CA ALA A 30 35.91 36.87 22.42
C ALA A 30 34.53 37.44 22.03
N GLY A 31 34.24 37.64 20.74
CA GLY A 31 32.96 38.16 20.25
C GLY A 31 32.71 39.66 20.55
N LYS A 32 33.68 40.40 21.06
CA LYS A 32 33.58 41.83 21.39
C LYS A 32 33.84 42.72 20.17
N ILE A 33 33.13 42.44 19.07
CA ILE A 33 33.44 42.93 17.73
C ILE A 33 33.44 44.47 17.67
N ALA A 34 32.42 45.13 18.23
CA ALA A 34 32.36 46.60 18.29
C ALA A 34 33.41 47.26 19.20
N GLU A 35 34.08 46.51 20.08
CA GLU A 35 35.26 47.01 20.81
C GLU A 35 36.55 46.78 20.02
N ALA A 36 36.70 45.59 19.41
CA ALA A 36 37.79 45.28 18.50
C ALA A 36 37.85 46.29 17.35
N GLU A 37 36.72 46.61 16.71
CA GLU A 37 36.61 47.58 15.63
C GLU A 37 37.08 48.98 16.06
N ARG A 38 36.56 49.51 17.18
CA ARG A 38 36.96 50.83 17.71
C ARG A 38 38.41 50.89 18.17
N ARG A 39 39.05 49.76 18.45
CA ARG A 39 40.50 49.69 18.71
C ARG A 39 41.29 49.62 17.39
N CYS A 40 40.84 48.83 16.41
CA CYS A 40 41.46 48.75 15.08
C CYS A 40 41.39 50.09 14.33
N GLN A 41 40.24 50.78 14.37
CA GLN A 41 40.07 52.12 13.79
C GLN A 41 41.06 53.13 14.39
N ARG A 42 41.24 53.13 15.72
CA ARG A 42 42.24 53.99 16.38
C ARG A 42 43.68 53.59 16.03
N LEU A 43 43.96 52.29 15.93
CA LEU A 43 45.27 51.77 15.53
C LEU A 43 45.65 52.25 14.12
N VAL A 44 44.76 52.12 13.14
CA VAL A 44 45.04 52.58 11.76
C VAL A 44 45.03 54.11 11.61
N GLN A 45 44.32 54.85 12.48
CA GLN A 45 44.44 56.31 12.56
C GLN A 45 45.79 56.76 13.13
N GLN A 46 46.28 56.08 14.19
CA GLN A 46 47.55 56.40 14.83
C GLN A 46 48.76 55.92 14.01
N PHE A 47 48.63 54.79 13.31
CA PHE A 47 49.69 54.16 12.52
C PHE A 47 49.21 53.80 11.09
N PRO A 48 48.90 54.78 10.23
CA PRO A 48 48.22 54.57 8.94
C PRO A 48 49.03 53.81 7.89
N LYS A 49 50.33 53.58 8.11
CA LYS A 49 51.18 52.74 7.24
C LYS A 49 51.24 51.26 7.66
N THR A 50 50.50 50.87 8.69
CA THR A 50 50.51 49.49 9.23
C THR A 50 49.59 48.57 8.42
N ALA A 51 50.15 47.82 7.47
CA ALA A 51 49.39 46.90 6.63
C ALA A 51 48.56 45.89 7.46
N SER A 52 49.17 45.24 8.46
CA SER A 52 48.48 44.26 9.32
C SER A 52 47.36 44.86 10.18
N GLY A 53 47.39 46.17 10.44
CA GLY A 53 46.32 46.88 11.15
C GLY A 53 45.11 47.15 10.26
N TRP A 54 45.35 47.45 8.99
CA TRP A 54 44.31 47.56 7.96
C TRP A 54 43.70 46.20 7.62
N ASP A 55 44.52 45.15 7.55
CA ASP A 55 44.05 43.78 7.33
C ASP A 55 43.13 43.30 8.47
N LEU A 56 43.57 43.45 9.72
CA LEU A 56 42.75 43.11 10.89
C LEU A 56 41.45 43.94 10.96
N PHE A 57 41.48 45.21 10.52
CA PHE A 57 40.30 46.05 10.45
C PHE A 57 39.33 45.62 9.33
N GLY A 58 39.86 45.06 8.24
CA GLY A 58 39.11 44.40 7.17
C GLY A 58 38.48 43.07 7.60
N LEU A 59 39.25 42.22 8.29
CA LEU A 59 38.77 40.98 8.92
C LEU A 59 37.60 41.22 9.87
N ILE A 60 37.67 42.26 10.70
CA ILE A 60 36.58 42.63 11.60
C ILE A 60 35.32 43.01 10.81
N ALA A 61 35.44 43.77 9.71
CA ALA A 61 34.31 44.05 8.82
C ALA A 61 33.75 42.79 8.14
N LEU A 62 34.60 41.82 7.73
CA LEU A 62 34.14 40.54 7.22
C LEU A 62 33.30 39.78 8.27
N GLN A 63 33.74 39.79 9.53
CA GLN A 63 33.01 39.18 10.64
C GLN A 63 31.68 39.89 10.95
N GLN A 64 31.55 41.18 10.60
CA GLN A 64 30.31 41.96 10.68
C GLN A 64 29.40 41.81 9.45
N GLY A 65 29.88 41.19 8.36
CA GLY A 65 29.18 41.14 7.06
C GLY A 65 29.27 42.45 6.25
N GLU A 66 30.12 43.39 6.66
CA GLU A 66 30.33 44.68 5.97
C GLU A 66 31.30 44.51 4.79
N PHE A 67 30.97 43.66 3.81
CA PHE A 67 31.89 43.27 2.75
C PHE A 67 32.48 44.44 1.94
N GLN A 68 31.71 45.52 1.73
CA GLN A 68 32.20 46.72 1.05
C GLN A 68 33.25 47.49 1.88
N ALA A 69 33.06 47.58 3.20
CA ALA A 69 34.01 48.21 4.10
C ALA A 69 35.26 47.34 4.27
N ALA A 70 35.09 46.01 4.36
CA ALA A 70 36.17 45.06 4.35
C ALA A 70 37.02 45.21 3.08
N LEU A 71 36.39 45.25 1.89
CA LEU A 71 37.07 45.39 0.60
C LEU A 71 38.02 46.61 0.60
N TYR A 72 37.52 47.79 0.99
CA TYR A 72 38.33 49.01 1.08
C TYR A 72 39.51 48.86 2.06
N ARG A 73 39.26 48.32 3.26
CA ARG A 73 40.27 48.15 4.33
C ARG A 73 41.37 47.15 3.88
N LEU A 74 40.98 46.07 3.21
CA LEU A 74 41.87 45.02 2.70
C LEU A 74 42.68 45.46 1.48
N GLN A 75 42.06 46.17 0.53
CA GLN A 75 42.78 46.82 -0.57
C GLN A 75 43.86 47.76 -0.02
N ARG A 76 43.55 48.53 1.04
CA ARG A 76 44.55 49.42 1.66
C ARG A 76 45.68 48.67 2.36
N ALA A 77 45.42 47.48 2.92
CA ALA A 77 46.48 46.61 3.44
C ALA A 77 47.42 46.12 2.32
N ILE A 78 46.86 45.70 1.18
CA ILE A 78 47.61 45.23 0.00
C ILE A 78 48.42 46.36 -0.64
N GLU A 79 47.86 47.56 -0.78
CA GLU A 79 48.58 48.75 -1.27
C GLU A 79 49.80 49.10 -0.40
N LEU A 80 49.72 48.86 0.91
CA LEU A 80 50.85 49.07 1.84
C LEU A 80 51.85 47.91 1.80
N LYS A 81 51.39 46.68 1.60
CA LYS A 81 52.24 45.48 1.54
C LYS A 81 51.56 44.33 0.78
N ALA A 82 51.87 44.19 -0.51
CA ALA A 82 51.20 43.26 -1.42
C ALA A 82 51.71 41.79 -1.37
N ASP A 83 52.82 41.51 -0.67
CA ASP A 83 53.48 40.20 -0.62
C ASP A 83 52.93 39.25 0.46
N ARG A 84 51.82 39.63 1.12
CA ARG A 84 51.17 38.82 2.17
C ARG A 84 49.99 38.04 1.61
N ALA A 85 50.13 36.72 1.54
CA ALA A 85 49.09 35.80 1.07
C ALA A 85 47.74 35.97 1.81
N GLU A 86 47.80 36.16 3.14
CA GLU A 86 46.63 36.37 4.01
C GLU A 86 45.73 37.52 3.54
N PHE A 87 46.32 38.64 3.09
CA PHE A 87 45.54 39.83 2.71
C PHE A 87 44.74 39.56 1.43
N HIS A 88 45.32 38.82 0.47
CA HIS A 88 44.64 38.41 -0.75
C HIS A 88 43.59 37.33 -0.49
N ASP A 89 43.79 36.46 0.49
CA ASP A 89 42.78 35.49 0.93
C ASP A 89 41.56 36.18 1.54
N HIS A 90 41.78 37.10 2.49
CA HIS A 90 40.69 37.92 3.06
C HIS A 90 39.98 38.77 1.98
N LEU A 91 40.73 39.30 1.00
CA LEU A 91 40.17 40.02 -0.15
C LEU A 91 39.26 39.10 -1.00
N GLY A 92 39.65 37.85 -1.20
CA GLY A 92 38.84 36.83 -1.86
C GLY A 92 37.51 36.56 -1.13
N VAL A 93 37.54 36.54 0.21
CA VAL A 93 36.34 36.44 1.05
C VAL A 93 35.44 37.66 0.88
N ALA A 94 36.01 38.87 0.84
CA ALA A 94 35.26 40.12 0.63
C ALA A 94 34.51 40.13 -0.71
N TYR A 95 35.21 39.83 -1.81
CA TYR A 95 34.61 39.76 -3.14
C TYR A 95 33.52 38.67 -3.22
N CYS A 96 33.78 37.48 -2.69
CA CYS A 96 32.78 36.40 -2.66
C CYS A 96 31.54 36.73 -1.80
N GLY A 97 31.68 37.60 -0.80
CA GLY A 97 30.57 38.13 0.01
C GLY A 97 29.73 39.19 -0.71
N LEU A 98 30.33 39.95 -1.63
CA LEU A 98 29.64 40.90 -2.52
C LEU A 98 28.95 40.23 -3.72
N GLY A 99 29.23 38.96 -4.00
CA GLY A 99 28.79 38.26 -5.22
C GLY A 99 29.70 38.45 -6.43
N GLU A 100 30.81 39.17 -6.26
CA GLU A 100 31.86 39.46 -7.25
C GLU A 100 32.81 38.26 -7.38
N LEU A 101 32.28 37.11 -7.79
CA LEU A 101 32.92 35.80 -7.65
C LEU A 101 34.22 35.66 -8.44
N GLU A 102 34.31 36.22 -9.66
CA GLU A 102 35.50 36.19 -10.52
C GLU A 102 36.67 36.95 -9.88
N PHE A 103 36.41 38.09 -9.25
CA PHE A 103 37.41 38.84 -8.49
C PHE A 103 37.83 38.07 -7.22
N GLY A 104 36.90 37.36 -6.60
CA GLY A 104 37.18 36.46 -5.48
C GLY A 104 38.13 35.32 -5.86
N VAL A 105 37.87 34.66 -6.99
CA VAL A 105 38.74 33.63 -7.58
C VAL A 105 40.15 34.18 -7.84
N ALA A 106 40.26 35.34 -8.50
CA ALA A 106 41.55 35.95 -8.81
C ALA A 106 42.36 36.29 -7.53
N ALA A 107 41.70 36.80 -6.49
CA ALA A 107 42.32 37.08 -5.20
C ALA A 107 42.82 35.80 -4.50
N TYR A 108 42.03 34.72 -4.48
CA TYR A 108 42.49 33.43 -3.94
C TYR A 108 43.63 32.80 -4.75
N GLN A 109 43.63 32.93 -6.08
CA GLN A 109 44.74 32.49 -6.92
C GLN A 109 46.03 33.26 -6.62
N GLN A 110 45.94 34.58 -6.39
CA GLN A 110 47.08 35.39 -5.98
C GLN A 110 47.58 35.00 -4.57
N ALA A 111 46.67 34.75 -3.63
CA ALA A 111 47.00 34.24 -2.30
C ALA A 111 47.73 32.88 -2.36
N LEU A 112 47.27 31.95 -3.21
CA LEU A 112 47.93 30.65 -3.42
C LEU A 112 49.24 30.74 -4.20
N THR A 113 49.44 31.78 -5.01
CA THR A 113 50.73 32.06 -5.66
C THR A 113 51.78 32.49 -4.62
N LEU A 114 51.36 33.28 -3.62
CA LEU A 114 52.20 33.73 -2.51
C LEU A 114 52.40 32.64 -1.43
N ASN A 115 51.39 31.81 -1.17
CA ASN A 115 51.47 30.65 -0.27
C ASN A 115 50.75 29.42 -0.86
N PRO A 116 51.46 28.55 -1.60
CA PRO A 116 50.88 27.36 -2.21
C PRO A 116 50.33 26.32 -1.23
N GLN A 117 50.64 26.41 0.07
CA GLN A 117 50.22 25.47 1.11
C GLN A 117 49.02 25.97 1.94
N ALA A 118 48.40 27.10 1.57
CA ALA A 118 47.21 27.62 2.25
C ALA A 118 45.95 26.76 1.96
N ALA A 119 45.74 25.73 2.79
CA ALA A 119 44.64 24.77 2.65
C ALA A 119 43.26 25.44 2.66
N HIS A 120 43.04 26.42 3.53
CA HIS A 120 41.76 27.13 3.67
C HIS A 120 41.47 28.01 2.44
N THR A 121 42.47 28.74 1.94
CA THR A 121 42.41 29.50 0.69
C THR A 121 42.05 28.61 -0.50
N ARG A 122 42.67 27.42 -0.60
CA ARG A 122 42.37 26.45 -1.66
C ARG A 122 40.95 25.88 -1.53
N TYR A 123 40.46 25.63 -0.31
CA TYR A 123 39.07 25.24 -0.09
C TYR A 123 38.09 26.34 -0.52
N ASN A 124 38.36 27.59 -0.14
CA ASN A 124 37.55 28.76 -0.51
C ASN A 124 37.54 29.02 -2.03
N LEU A 125 38.68 28.81 -2.71
CA LEU A 125 38.75 28.85 -4.18
C LEU A 125 37.85 27.79 -4.82
N GLY A 126 37.82 26.56 -4.29
CA GLY A 126 36.92 25.50 -4.76
C GLY A 126 35.44 25.88 -4.60
N LEU A 127 35.08 26.51 -3.47
CA LEU A 127 33.73 27.03 -3.23
C LEU A 127 33.37 28.18 -4.20
N ALA A 128 34.31 29.07 -4.50
CA ALA A 128 34.09 30.17 -5.45
C ALA A 128 33.85 29.63 -6.88
N TRP A 129 34.65 28.67 -7.34
CA TRP A 129 34.43 27.99 -8.62
C TRP A 129 33.09 27.27 -8.69
N GLN A 130 32.69 26.59 -7.62
CA GLN A 130 31.40 25.91 -7.52
C GLN A 130 30.22 26.90 -7.60
N LYS A 131 30.33 28.10 -7.00
CA LYS A 131 29.33 29.18 -7.14
C LYS A 131 29.27 29.77 -8.55
N LEU A 132 30.39 29.79 -9.28
CA LEU A 132 30.46 30.19 -10.70
C LEU A 132 29.96 29.10 -11.68
N GLY A 133 29.62 27.90 -11.20
CA GLY A 133 29.29 26.77 -12.06
C GLY A 133 30.48 26.17 -12.83
N GLN A 134 31.71 26.53 -12.45
CA GLN A 134 32.95 26.04 -13.05
C GLN A 134 33.34 24.71 -12.40
N TRP A 135 32.63 23.66 -12.82
CA TRP A 135 32.64 22.35 -12.17
C TRP A 135 33.98 21.62 -12.23
N GLN A 136 34.73 21.76 -13.34
CA GLN A 136 36.01 21.06 -13.52
C GLN A 136 37.09 21.70 -12.65
N GLU A 137 37.10 23.02 -12.58
CA GLU A 137 37.99 23.88 -11.81
C GLU A 137 37.79 23.63 -10.31
N ALA A 138 36.53 23.57 -9.86
CA ALA A 138 36.20 23.20 -8.47
C ALA A 138 36.71 21.79 -8.13
N LEU A 139 36.46 20.81 -9.00
CA LEU A 139 36.87 19.42 -8.80
C LEU A 139 38.40 19.27 -8.74
N GLN A 140 39.14 19.88 -9.68
CA GLN A 140 40.60 19.92 -9.65
C GLN A 140 41.15 20.62 -8.39
N THR A 141 40.52 21.73 -7.99
CA THR A 141 40.94 22.50 -6.80
C THR A 141 40.79 21.67 -5.51
N TYR A 142 39.66 20.97 -5.33
CA TYR A 142 39.47 20.08 -4.19
C TYR A 142 40.35 18.81 -4.26
N GLN A 143 40.58 18.25 -5.44
CA GLN A 143 41.49 17.11 -5.63
C GLN A 143 42.93 17.47 -5.26
N HIS A 144 43.42 18.65 -5.67
CA HIS A 144 44.72 19.17 -5.26
C HIS A 144 44.80 19.36 -3.73
N LEU A 145 43.72 19.89 -3.12
CA LEU A 145 43.64 20.07 -1.68
C LEU A 145 43.75 18.74 -0.91
N ILE A 146 43.00 17.70 -1.30
CA ILE A 146 43.09 16.38 -0.63
C ILE A 146 44.40 15.64 -0.95
N ALA A 147 45.06 15.92 -2.07
CA ALA A 147 46.39 15.36 -2.36
C ALA A 147 47.47 15.90 -1.41
N GLN A 148 47.34 17.15 -0.95
CA GLN A 148 48.22 17.77 0.04
C GLN A 148 47.76 17.51 1.49
N HIS A 149 46.45 17.45 1.72
CA HIS A 149 45.83 17.26 3.02
C HIS A 149 44.77 16.15 2.98
N PRO A 150 45.17 14.86 2.99
CA PRO A 150 44.25 13.73 2.79
C PRO A 150 43.09 13.65 3.79
N THR A 151 43.27 14.21 4.99
CA THR A 151 42.27 14.20 6.07
C THR A 151 41.26 15.36 6.02
N HIS A 152 41.27 16.20 4.97
CA HIS A 152 40.43 17.41 4.89
C HIS A 152 38.95 17.09 4.59
N ALA A 153 38.20 16.69 5.62
CA ALA A 153 36.81 16.20 5.54
C ALA A 153 35.86 17.08 4.71
N LEU A 154 35.94 18.42 4.84
CA LEU A 154 35.12 19.36 4.07
C LEU A 154 35.36 19.27 2.56
N ALA A 155 36.58 18.96 2.12
CA ALA A 155 36.92 18.87 0.69
C ALA A 155 36.42 17.55 0.10
N HIS A 156 36.53 16.46 0.85
CA HIS A 156 35.87 15.19 0.51
C HIS A 156 34.35 15.36 0.43
N PHE A 157 33.72 16.07 1.38
CA PHE A 157 32.28 16.33 1.33
C PHE A 157 31.87 17.12 0.07
N GLN A 158 32.61 18.19 -0.28
CA GLN A 158 32.29 18.93 -1.51
C GLN A 158 32.52 18.09 -2.77
N LEU A 159 33.60 17.30 -2.86
CA LEU A 159 33.76 16.33 -3.95
C LEU A 159 32.59 15.35 -4.03
N GLY A 160 32.09 14.86 -2.88
CA GLY A 160 30.88 14.05 -2.80
C GLY A 160 29.66 14.74 -3.41
N ASN A 161 29.46 16.03 -3.10
CA ASN A 161 28.39 16.86 -3.67
C ASN A 161 28.54 17.03 -5.19
N LEU A 162 29.75 17.34 -5.67
CA LEU A 162 30.03 17.52 -7.10
C LEU A 162 29.69 16.24 -7.90
N TRP A 163 30.08 15.08 -7.39
CA TRP A 163 29.76 13.79 -8.02
C TRP A 163 28.28 13.42 -7.90
N GLN A 164 27.61 13.78 -6.80
CA GLN A 164 26.15 13.59 -6.65
C GLN A 164 25.36 14.40 -7.67
N GLN A 165 25.77 15.65 -7.92
CA GLN A 165 25.14 16.52 -8.92
C GLN A 165 25.30 15.98 -10.35
N GLN A 166 26.40 15.27 -10.64
CA GLN A 166 26.61 14.53 -11.89
C GLN A 166 25.97 13.12 -11.90
N GLN A 167 25.16 12.78 -10.89
CA GLN A 167 24.53 11.46 -10.68
C GLN A 167 25.54 10.28 -10.63
N GLN A 168 26.81 10.55 -10.35
CA GLN A 168 27.86 9.54 -10.18
C GLN A 168 27.90 9.04 -8.73
N PHE A 169 26.80 8.42 -8.31
CA PHE A 169 26.55 8.06 -6.90
C PHE A 169 27.67 7.21 -6.28
N SER A 170 28.28 6.27 -7.01
CA SER A 170 29.37 5.44 -6.47
C SER A 170 30.63 6.25 -6.10
N GLN A 171 30.98 7.29 -6.88
CA GLN A 171 32.09 8.18 -6.52
C GLN A 171 31.67 9.11 -5.38
N SER A 172 30.44 9.61 -5.43
CA SER A 172 29.87 10.43 -4.35
C SER A 172 29.90 9.72 -2.99
N ILE A 173 29.46 8.46 -2.92
CA ILE A 173 29.52 7.58 -1.74
C ILE A 173 30.95 7.46 -1.22
N ARG A 174 31.92 7.15 -2.10
CA ARG A 174 33.33 7.03 -1.71
C ARG A 174 33.85 8.30 -1.04
N TYR A 175 33.55 9.47 -1.60
CA TYR A 175 33.98 10.75 -1.03
C TYR A 175 33.24 11.10 0.26
N TYR A 176 31.94 10.83 0.38
CA TYR A 176 31.23 11.01 1.66
C TYR A 176 31.72 10.05 2.75
N GLN A 177 32.05 8.79 2.41
CA GLN A 177 32.67 7.84 3.34
C GLN A 177 34.01 8.38 3.88
N GLN A 178 34.86 8.97 3.04
CA GLN A 178 36.08 9.65 3.50
C GLN A 178 35.77 10.87 4.38
N ALA A 179 34.76 11.67 4.02
CA ALA A 179 34.35 12.84 4.82
C ALA A 179 33.92 12.43 6.24
N VAL A 180 33.06 11.41 6.39
CA VAL A 180 32.62 10.94 7.72
C VAL A 180 33.69 10.13 8.45
N GLN A 181 34.61 9.46 7.75
CA GLN A 181 35.77 8.80 8.36
C GLN A 181 36.72 9.82 9.02
N HIS A 182 36.95 10.96 8.37
CA HIS A 182 37.81 12.03 8.89
C HIS A 182 37.11 12.94 9.90
N GLN A 183 35.79 13.15 9.77
CA GLN A 183 34.98 13.92 10.70
C GLN A 183 33.66 13.21 11.02
N PRO A 184 33.64 12.26 11.98
CA PRO A 184 32.46 11.45 12.30
C PRO A 184 31.23 12.24 12.78
N GLN A 185 31.42 13.48 13.26
CA GLN A 185 30.34 14.36 13.72
C GLN A 185 29.75 15.26 12.61
N TYR A 186 30.01 14.95 11.34
CA TYR A 186 29.51 15.75 10.21
C TYR A 186 28.13 15.28 9.73
N THR A 187 27.08 15.86 10.32
CA THR A 187 25.66 15.52 10.08
C THR A 187 25.26 15.50 8.60
N GLU A 188 25.62 16.55 7.86
CA GLU A 188 25.26 16.74 6.44
C GLU A 188 25.94 15.68 5.55
N ALA A 189 27.16 15.28 5.89
CA ALA A 189 27.88 14.21 5.18
C ALA A 189 27.23 12.84 5.40
N TRP A 190 26.77 12.53 6.62
CA TRP A 190 25.99 11.32 6.89
C TRP A 190 24.64 11.31 6.16
N TYR A 191 23.93 12.44 6.12
CA TYR A 191 22.68 12.54 5.37
C TYR A 191 22.88 12.37 3.86
N ASN A 192 23.84 13.07 3.25
CA ASN A 192 24.09 12.93 1.81
C ASN A 192 24.65 11.54 1.44
N LEU A 193 25.45 10.92 2.30
CA LEU A 193 25.83 9.51 2.17
C LEU A 193 24.59 8.60 2.13
N GLY A 194 23.64 8.81 3.03
CA GLY A 194 22.36 8.11 3.04
C GLY A 194 21.56 8.29 1.74
N VAL A 195 21.48 9.53 1.24
CA VAL A 195 20.83 9.83 -0.05
C VAL A 195 21.51 9.10 -1.21
N ALA A 196 22.84 9.17 -1.32
CA ALA A 196 23.56 8.53 -2.41
C ALA A 196 23.47 6.99 -2.37
N LEU A 197 23.55 6.38 -1.19
CA LEU A 197 23.32 4.95 -0.98
C LEU A 197 21.89 4.52 -1.34
N GLN A 198 20.89 5.35 -1.01
CA GLN A 198 19.49 5.10 -1.39
C GLN A 198 19.30 5.07 -2.91
N GLN A 199 20.00 5.94 -3.66
CA GLN A 199 19.89 6.00 -5.13
C GLN A 199 20.45 4.75 -5.83
N ILE A 200 21.45 4.08 -5.27
CA ILE A 200 22.01 2.82 -5.81
C ILE A 200 21.35 1.55 -5.25
N GLY A 201 20.37 1.69 -4.34
CA GLY A 201 19.65 0.57 -3.73
C GLY A 201 20.34 -0.08 -2.52
N GLU A 202 21.35 0.57 -1.93
CA GLU A 202 22.06 0.09 -0.73
C GLU A 202 21.29 0.41 0.56
N TRP A 203 20.04 -0.06 0.63
CA TRP A 203 19.03 0.35 1.63
C TRP A 203 19.49 0.24 3.08
N ARG A 204 20.25 -0.81 3.42
CA ARG A 204 20.75 -1.07 4.78
C ARG A 204 21.80 -0.04 5.21
N GLN A 205 22.71 0.32 4.30
CA GLN A 205 23.74 1.32 4.55
C GLN A 205 23.12 2.73 4.57
N ALA A 206 22.14 2.99 3.69
CA ALA A 206 21.39 4.24 3.68
C ALA A 206 20.67 4.49 5.02
N PHE A 207 20.00 3.46 5.55
CA PHE A 207 19.33 3.49 6.85
C PHE A 207 20.29 3.82 7.99
N GLN A 208 21.45 3.13 8.05
CA GLN A 208 22.49 3.42 9.04
C GLN A 208 22.99 4.86 8.95
N SER A 209 23.20 5.37 7.73
CA SER A 209 23.71 6.73 7.49
C SER A 209 22.71 7.81 7.95
N TYR A 210 21.41 7.63 7.68
CA TYR A 210 20.38 8.52 8.21
C TYR A 210 20.23 8.41 9.74
N GLN A 211 20.37 7.23 10.33
CA GLN A 211 20.39 7.08 11.79
C GLN A 211 21.58 7.82 12.43
N GLN A 212 22.77 7.78 11.81
CA GLN A 212 23.92 8.57 12.29
C GLN A 212 23.63 10.07 12.21
N ALA A 213 23.10 10.56 11.09
CA ALA A 213 22.70 11.97 10.95
C ALA A 213 21.69 12.40 12.05
N LEU A 214 20.70 11.57 12.37
CA LEU A 214 19.73 11.87 13.44
C LEU A 214 20.29 11.71 14.86
N SER A 215 21.30 10.86 15.06
CA SER A 215 22.00 10.76 16.36
C SER A 215 22.80 12.04 16.68
N LEU A 216 23.33 12.71 15.64
CA LEU A 216 24.04 13.98 15.74
C LEU A 216 23.08 15.17 15.81
N LYS A 217 21.98 15.12 15.06
CA LYS A 217 20.96 16.18 14.98
C LYS A 217 19.55 15.56 14.94
N PRO A 218 18.92 15.29 16.10
CA PRO A 218 17.58 14.68 16.16
C PRO A 218 16.49 15.51 15.45
N SER A 219 16.70 16.82 15.31
CA SER A 219 15.78 17.75 14.64
C SER A 219 16.08 17.94 13.14
N TYR A 220 16.54 16.91 12.42
CA TYR A 220 16.86 16.99 11.00
C TYR A 220 15.72 16.40 10.13
N ALA A 221 14.82 17.27 9.67
CA ALA A 221 13.58 16.89 8.99
C ALA A 221 13.81 16.07 7.71
N GLU A 222 14.86 16.39 6.95
CA GLU A 222 15.22 15.71 5.71
C GLU A 222 15.69 14.26 5.97
N ALA A 223 16.46 14.03 7.04
CA ALA A 223 16.89 12.69 7.44
C ALA A 223 15.73 11.85 8.02
N LEU A 224 14.78 12.48 8.73
CA LEU A 224 13.53 11.82 9.14
C LEU A 224 12.71 11.39 7.92
N ASN A 225 12.55 12.25 6.92
CA ASN A 225 11.86 11.92 5.67
C ASN A 225 12.59 10.82 4.87
N GLY A 226 13.92 10.82 4.87
CA GLY A 226 14.75 9.74 4.33
C GLY A 226 14.47 8.40 5.01
N LEU A 227 14.54 8.34 6.35
CA LEU A 227 14.18 7.12 7.10
C LEU A 227 12.74 6.68 6.86
N GLY A 228 11.77 7.59 6.83
CA GLY A 228 10.38 7.26 6.54
C GLY A 228 10.22 6.53 5.20
N THR A 229 10.95 6.99 4.19
CA THR A 229 10.96 6.40 2.85
C THR A 229 11.60 5.00 2.82
N LEU A 230 12.66 4.77 3.60
CA LEU A 230 13.27 3.44 3.74
C LEU A 230 12.38 2.47 4.53
N LEU A 231 11.77 2.93 5.63
CA LEU A 231 10.86 2.14 6.46
C LEU A 231 9.63 1.70 5.67
N GLU A 232 9.10 2.59 4.82
CA GLU A 232 8.02 2.29 3.90
C GLU A 232 8.39 1.20 2.88
N LYS A 233 9.59 1.27 2.30
CA LYS A 233 10.12 0.23 1.39
C LYS A 233 10.34 -1.11 2.10
N GLN A 234 10.55 -1.12 3.42
CA GLN A 234 10.59 -2.32 4.26
C GLN A 234 9.19 -2.81 4.70
N GLY A 235 8.11 -2.19 4.22
CA GLY A 235 6.73 -2.52 4.60
C GLY A 235 6.28 -1.97 5.96
N ASN A 236 7.13 -1.21 6.67
CA ASN A 236 6.82 -0.63 7.98
C ASN A 236 6.12 0.73 7.84
N ALA A 237 4.89 0.69 7.33
CA ALA A 237 4.06 1.86 7.07
C ALA A 237 3.81 2.73 8.32
N ILE A 238 3.66 2.13 9.51
CA ILE A 238 3.42 2.87 10.76
C ILE A 238 4.66 3.66 11.17
N ALA A 239 5.85 3.05 11.11
CA ALA A 239 7.09 3.76 11.42
C ALA A 239 7.38 4.86 10.39
N ALA A 240 7.09 4.62 9.10
CA ALA A 240 7.17 5.62 8.06
C ALA A 240 6.27 6.84 8.33
N LEU A 241 4.99 6.59 8.66
CA LEU A 241 4.01 7.62 9.01
C LEU A 241 4.51 8.51 10.16
N ASN A 242 5.03 7.90 11.23
CA ASN A 242 5.58 8.62 12.38
C ASN A 242 6.77 9.50 12.00
N HIS A 243 7.67 9.04 11.12
CA HIS A 243 8.84 9.82 10.68
C HIS A 243 8.43 10.98 9.77
N TYR A 244 7.48 10.79 8.86
CA TYR A 244 6.92 11.88 8.05
C TYR A 244 6.21 12.93 8.91
N GLN A 245 5.43 12.51 9.91
CA GLN A 245 4.79 13.42 10.86
C GLN A 245 5.80 14.20 11.72
N GLN A 246 6.90 13.57 12.16
CA GLN A 246 7.98 14.28 12.87
C GLN A 246 8.71 15.28 11.97
N ALA A 247 9.00 14.92 10.71
CA ALA A 247 9.59 15.85 9.75
C ALA A 247 8.69 17.08 9.51
N LEU A 248 7.37 16.86 9.43
CA LEU A 248 6.38 17.94 9.26
C LEU A 248 6.12 18.75 10.54
N ALA A 249 6.30 18.16 11.73
CA ALA A 249 6.26 18.91 12.99
C ALA A 249 7.45 19.89 13.11
N LEU A 250 8.61 19.53 12.57
CA LEU A 250 9.79 20.39 12.48
C LEU A 250 9.69 21.41 11.34
N GLN A 251 9.15 21.00 10.18
CA GLN A 251 9.01 21.85 9.00
C GLN A 251 7.61 21.66 8.34
N PRO A 252 6.58 22.40 8.80
CA PRO A 252 5.19 22.22 8.34
C PRO A 252 4.93 22.43 6.84
N ASN A 253 5.84 23.13 6.15
CA ASN A 253 5.76 23.40 4.71
C ASN A 253 6.72 22.51 3.87
N TYR A 254 7.21 21.39 4.42
CA TYR A 254 8.13 20.50 3.69
C TYR A 254 7.40 19.67 2.64
N VAL A 255 7.30 20.20 1.41
CA VAL A 255 6.56 19.62 0.28
C VAL A 255 6.90 18.15 0.02
N HIS A 256 8.18 17.74 0.08
CA HIS A 256 8.55 16.34 -0.13
C HIS A 256 8.00 15.40 0.95
N ALA A 257 7.99 15.81 2.23
CA ALA A 257 7.39 15.01 3.30
C ALA A 257 5.86 14.99 3.21
N LEU A 258 5.21 16.08 2.76
CA LEU A 258 3.78 16.09 2.47
C LEU A 258 3.42 15.13 1.32
N MET A 259 4.19 15.14 0.22
CA MET A 259 3.99 14.22 -0.90
C MET A 259 4.15 12.76 -0.48
N ASN A 260 5.20 12.45 0.28
CA ASN A 260 5.42 11.12 0.82
C ASN A 260 4.29 10.69 1.78
N LEU A 261 3.86 11.59 2.68
CA LEU A 261 2.72 11.36 3.57
C LEU A 261 1.44 11.07 2.80
N GLY A 262 1.10 11.86 1.77
CA GLY A 262 -0.07 11.63 0.92
C GLY A 262 -0.03 10.27 0.23
N ASN A 263 1.13 9.93 -0.36
CA ASN A 263 1.34 8.64 -1.02
C ASN A 263 1.23 7.44 -0.05
N LEU A 264 1.67 7.62 1.20
CA LEU A 264 1.49 6.63 2.26
C LEU A 264 0.03 6.53 2.71
N GLN A 265 -0.66 7.67 2.90
CA GLN A 265 -2.09 7.72 3.24
C GLN A 265 -2.94 7.00 2.18
N VAL A 266 -2.63 7.14 0.88
CA VAL A 266 -3.32 6.39 -0.20
C VAL A 266 -3.11 4.88 -0.08
N ARG A 267 -1.88 4.41 0.21
CA ARG A 267 -1.59 2.98 0.42
C ARG A 267 -2.21 2.43 1.70
N LEU A 268 -2.38 3.29 2.70
CA LEU A 268 -3.14 3.03 3.92
C LEU A 268 -4.64 3.32 3.76
N GLU A 269 -5.15 3.40 2.53
CA GLU A 269 -6.55 3.66 2.17
C GLU A 269 -7.23 4.89 2.84
N GLN A 270 -6.45 5.79 3.46
CA GLN A 270 -6.92 7.02 4.11
C GLN A 270 -7.20 8.12 3.06
N LEU A 271 -8.03 7.83 2.05
CA LEU A 271 -8.22 8.72 0.90
C LEU A 271 -8.66 10.16 1.27
N PRO A 272 -9.58 10.39 2.24
CA PRO A 272 -9.94 11.75 2.64
C PRO A 272 -8.76 12.52 3.27
N ALA A 273 -7.87 11.84 4.00
CA ALA A 273 -6.68 12.47 4.57
C ALA A 273 -5.63 12.76 3.49
N ALA A 274 -5.47 11.84 2.53
CA ALA A 274 -4.61 12.05 1.37
C ALA A 274 -5.07 13.26 0.54
N GLU A 275 -6.37 13.46 0.35
CA GLU A 275 -6.92 14.63 -0.35
C GLU A 275 -6.52 15.95 0.32
N ILE A 276 -6.68 16.04 1.64
CA ILE A 276 -6.26 17.20 2.42
C ILE A 276 -4.76 17.44 2.26
N THR A 277 -3.95 16.38 2.31
CA THR A 277 -2.48 16.47 2.15
C THR A 277 -2.07 16.93 0.75
N TYR A 278 -2.62 16.37 -0.33
CA TYR A 278 -2.30 16.80 -1.70
C TYR A 278 -2.79 18.22 -1.99
N ARG A 279 -3.99 18.60 -1.51
CA ARG A 279 -4.46 19.98 -1.59
C ARG A 279 -3.55 20.94 -0.80
N ARG A 280 -2.96 20.50 0.32
CA ARG A 280 -1.94 21.27 1.05
C ARG A 280 -0.63 21.41 0.28
N VAL A 281 -0.20 20.38 -0.45
CA VAL A 281 0.95 20.51 -1.38
C VAL A 281 0.64 21.57 -2.44
N LEU A 282 -0.53 21.52 -3.09
CA LEU A 282 -0.93 22.46 -4.14
C LEU A 282 -1.12 23.91 -3.64
N GLN A 283 -1.31 24.13 -2.34
CA GLN A 283 -1.27 25.47 -1.73
C GLN A 283 0.15 26.03 -1.56
N LEU A 284 1.15 25.17 -1.41
CA LEU A 284 2.55 25.53 -1.20
C LEU A 284 3.35 25.57 -2.51
N ASP A 285 3.00 24.67 -3.43
CA ASP A 285 3.58 24.46 -4.74
C ASP A 285 2.43 24.20 -5.72
N ALA A 286 1.86 25.27 -6.26
CA ALA A 286 0.73 25.20 -7.20
C ALA A 286 1.08 24.48 -8.51
N ASP A 287 2.38 24.36 -8.82
CA ASP A 287 2.91 23.73 -10.03
C ASP A 287 3.24 22.25 -9.82
N ASN A 288 2.89 21.69 -8.65
CA ASN A 288 3.15 20.29 -8.31
C ASN A 288 2.24 19.31 -9.08
N ILE A 289 2.67 18.96 -10.29
CA ILE A 289 1.96 18.04 -11.19
C ILE A 289 1.74 16.64 -10.55
N GLN A 290 2.66 16.19 -9.69
CA GLN A 290 2.51 14.90 -8.99
C GLN A 290 1.37 14.93 -7.98
N ALA A 291 1.19 16.04 -7.26
CA ALA A 291 0.04 16.25 -6.38
C ALA A 291 -1.27 16.36 -7.17
N LEU A 292 -1.28 16.98 -8.36
CA LEU A 292 -2.45 17.01 -9.24
C LEU A 292 -2.84 15.60 -9.73
N ASP A 293 -1.88 14.82 -10.22
CA ASP A 293 -2.07 13.44 -10.68
C ASP A 293 -2.65 12.55 -9.56
N ALA A 294 -2.05 12.63 -8.37
CA ALA A 294 -2.49 11.88 -7.20
C ALA A 294 -3.85 12.34 -6.66
N LEU A 295 -4.14 13.65 -6.67
CA LEU A 295 -5.44 14.20 -6.29
C LEU A 295 -6.55 13.71 -7.22
N LEU A 296 -6.33 13.72 -8.54
CA LEU A 296 -7.30 13.21 -9.50
C LEU A 296 -7.54 11.70 -9.31
N LYS A 297 -6.47 10.92 -9.07
CA LYS A 297 -6.59 9.48 -8.78
C LYS A 297 -7.56 9.18 -7.62
N ILE A 298 -7.42 9.90 -6.50
CA ILE A 298 -8.27 9.68 -5.32
C ILE A 298 -9.67 10.29 -5.46
N GLN A 299 -9.84 11.32 -6.29
CA GLN A 299 -11.17 11.87 -6.62
C GLN A 299 -12.01 10.85 -7.38
N LEU A 300 -11.43 10.14 -8.35
CA LEU A 300 -12.10 9.01 -9.03
C LEU A 300 -12.41 7.86 -8.07
N GLN A 301 -11.46 7.44 -7.23
CA GLN A 301 -11.67 6.33 -6.26
C GLN A 301 -12.76 6.63 -5.22
N GLN A 302 -12.93 7.88 -4.82
CA GLN A 302 -13.96 8.31 -3.88
C GLN A 302 -15.28 8.68 -4.57
N CYS A 303 -15.31 8.77 -5.91
CA CYS A 303 -16.37 9.41 -6.69
C CYS A 303 -16.73 10.81 -6.14
N GLN A 304 -15.69 11.60 -5.80
CA GLN A 304 -15.78 12.99 -5.37
C GLN A 304 -15.33 13.86 -6.55
N TRP A 305 -16.25 14.63 -7.14
CA TRP A 305 -16.01 15.35 -8.40
C TRP A 305 -16.07 16.88 -8.29
N SER A 306 -16.00 17.47 -7.09
CA SER A 306 -16.36 18.89 -6.83
C SER A 306 -15.62 19.93 -7.67
N ASP A 307 -14.36 19.66 -8.03
CA ASP A 307 -13.51 20.48 -8.89
C ASP A 307 -12.87 19.68 -10.03
N TRP A 308 -13.37 18.47 -10.30
CA TRP A 308 -12.80 17.47 -11.22
C TRP A 308 -12.40 18.05 -12.59
N MET A 309 -13.33 18.73 -13.26
CA MET A 309 -13.12 19.25 -14.61
C MET A 309 -12.01 20.31 -14.64
N LYS A 310 -11.93 21.15 -13.60
CA LYS A 310 -10.90 22.18 -13.47
C LYS A 310 -9.54 21.53 -13.23
N THR A 311 -9.43 20.69 -12.20
CA THR A 311 -8.17 20.01 -11.84
C THR A 311 -7.64 19.16 -12.99
N THR A 312 -8.52 18.53 -13.77
CA THR A 312 -8.16 17.78 -14.98
C THR A 312 -7.62 18.70 -16.09
N ALA A 313 -8.29 19.83 -16.37
CA ALA A 313 -7.84 20.80 -17.36
C ALA A 313 -6.49 21.43 -16.97
N ASP A 314 -6.32 21.77 -15.69
CA ASP A 314 -5.07 22.31 -15.12
C ASP A 314 -3.93 21.28 -15.30
N LEU A 315 -4.17 19.99 -15.00
CA LEU A 315 -3.17 18.94 -15.24
C LEU A 315 -2.82 18.83 -16.74
N LYS A 316 -3.80 18.76 -17.64
CA LYS A 316 -3.56 18.65 -19.09
C LYS A 316 -2.72 19.81 -19.62
N ALA A 317 -3.06 21.04 -19.25
CA ALA A 317 -2.33 22.23 -19.67
C ALA A 317 -0.86 22.20 -19.23
N ARG A 318 -0.61 21.75 -17.99
CA ARG A 318 0.75 21.62 -17.42
C ARG A 318 1.57 20.51 -18.08
N ILE A 319 0.96 19.38 -18.42
CA ILE A 319 1.61 18.32 -19.19
C ILE A 319 1.97 18.81 -20.61
N HIS A 320 1.07 19.54 -21.29
CA HIS A 320 1.35 20.12 -22.60
C HIS A 320 2.47 21.15 -22.61
N ASP A 321 2.55 21.98 -21.57
CA ASP A 321 3.61 22.97 -21.43
C ASP A 321 4.98 22.29 -21.22
N ARG A 322 5.05 21.28 -20.35
CA ARG A 322 6.27 20.49 -20.14
C ARG A 322 6.72 19.74 -21.37
N LEU A 323 5.80 19.10 -22.10
CA LEU A 323 6.11 18.45 -23.38
C LEU A 323 6.67 19.44 -24.40
N ARG A 324 6.11 20.66 -24.50
CA ARG A 324 6.65 21.73 -25.36
C ARG A 324 8.04 22.20 -24.95
N GLN A 325 8.37 22.16 -23.66
CA GLN A 325 9.68 22.52 -23.13
C GLN A 325 10.71 21.36 -23.12
N GLY A 326 10.33 20.16 -23.59
CA GLY A 326 11.18 18.97 -23.48
C GLY A 326 11.39 18.49 -22.04
N LEU A 327 10.53 18.90 -21.10
CA LEU A 327 10.62 18.55 -19.69
C LEU A 327 9.86 17.26 -19.39
N PRO A 328 10.36 16.38 -18.49
CA PRO A 328 9.70 15.12 -18.21
C PRO A 328 8.31 15.29 -17.56
N CYS A 329 7.32 14.50 -17.98
CA CYS A 329 5.91 14.63 -17.56
C CYS A 329 5.69 14.38 -16.06
N ASN A 330 6.43 13.45 -15.47
CA ASN A 330 6.44 13.12 -14.03
C ASN A 330 5.12 12.58 -13.43
N ILE A 331 4.17 12.10 -14.24
CA ILE A 331 2.93 11.46 -13.79
C ILE A 331 2.92 9.94 -14.05
N SER A 332 1.94 9.24 -13.48
CA SER A 332 1.75 7.80 -13.69
C SER A 332 1.14 7.51 -15.08
N PRO A 333 1.76 6.67 -15.92
CA PRO A 333 1.16 6.21 -17.17
C PRO A 333 -0.19 5.52 -16.94
N LEU A 334 -0.28 4.64 -15.94
CA LEU A 334 -1.53 3.98 -15.55
C LEU A 334 -2.63 4.97 -15.17
N ASN A 335 -2.32 6.04 -14.44
CA ASN A 335 -3.33 7.04 -14.08
C ASN A 335 -3.84 7.82 -15.31
N SER A 336 -2.97 8.06 -16.29
CA SER A 336 -3.35 8.72 -17.55
C SER A 336 -4.38 7.94 -18.38
N LEU A 337 -4.57 6.64 -18.12
CA LEU A 337 -5.60 5.81 -18.76
C LEU A 337 -7.02 6.06 -18.22
N PHE A 338 -7.17 6.61 -17.02
CA PHE A 338 -8.47 6.97 -16.42
C PHE A 338 -8.88 8.43 -16.69
N LEU A 339 -8.04 9.17 -17.41
CA LEU A 339 -8.17 10.61 -17.64
C LEU A 339 -8.43 10.90 -19.13
N PRO A 340 -9.02 12.05 -19.49
CA PRO A 340 -9.33 12.42 -20.88
C PRO A 340 -8.07 12.84 -21.68
N PHE A 341 -7.03 12.00 -21.67
CA PHE A 341 -5.87 12.12 -22.56
C PHE A 341 -6.14 11.42 -23.90
N SER A 342 -5.55 11.94 -24.97
CA SER A 342 -5.48 11.28 -26.28
C SER A 342 -4.41 10.18 -26.29
N ALA A 343 -4.44 9.29 -27.28
CA ALA A 343 -3.43 8.24 -27.41
C ALA A 343 -2.00 8.82 -27.52
N ALA A 344 -1.81 9.91 -28.28
CA ALA A 344 -0.53 10.62 -28.37
C ALA A 344 -0.08 11.25 -27.04
N GLU A 345 -1.01 11.77 -26.23
CA GLU A 345 -0.68 12.30 -24.91
C GLU A 345 -0.28 11.16 -23.94
N GLN A 346 -1.01 10.03 -23.94
CA GLN A 346 -0.67 8.84 -23.16
C GLN A 346 0.68 8.24 -23.58
N GLN A 347 0.98 8.20 -24.88
CA GLN A 347 2.26 7.76 -25.43
C GLN A 347 3.42 8.66 -24.97
N ALA A 348 3.26 9.97 -25.00
CA ALA A 348 4.28 10.92 -24.54
C ALA A 348 4.52 10.80 -23.02
N ILE A 349 3.46 10.58 -22.23
CA ILE A 349 3.56 10.30 -20.78
C ILE A 349 4.32 8.98 -20.53
N ALA A 350 3.96 7.91 -21.24
CA ALA A 350 4.58 6.60 -21.12
C ALA A 350 6.07 6.65 -21.51
N ARG A 351 6.42 7.31 -22.62
CA ARG A 351 7.82 7.51 -23.05
C ARG A 351 8.62 8.28 -22.02
N SER A 352 8.09 9.40 -21.53
CA SER A 352 8.75 10.18 -20.47
C SER A 352 8.92 9.40 -19.16
N HIS A 353 8.12 8.36 -18.93
CA HIS A 353 8.29 7.44 -17.80
C HIS A 353 9.41 6.42 -18.08
N ALA A 354 9.35 5.76 -19.24
CA ALA A 354 10.32 4.78 -19.70
C ALA A 354 11.76 5.34 -19.78
N GLU A 355 11.94 6.53 -20.35
CA GLU A 355 13.24 7.20 -20.49
C GLU A 355 13.96 7.35 -19.15
N LYS A 356 13.25 7.64 -18.06
CA LYS A 356 13.84 7.75 -16.72
C LYS A 356 14.30 6.41 -16.17
N ILE A 357 13.51 5.36 -16.42
CA ILE A 357 13.84 3.99 -16.02
C ILE A 357 15.10 3.56 -16.78
N SER A 358 15.12 3.71 -18.10
CA SER A 358 16.26 3.42 -18.96
C SER A 358 17.52 4.22 -18.56
N ALA A 359 17.43 5.53 -18.36
CA ALA A 359 18.57 6.36 -17.95
C ALA A 359 19.15 5.92 -16.59
N ARG A 360 18.29 5.58 -15.62
CA ARG A 360 18.73 5.03 -14.33
C ARG A 360 19.41 3.66 -14.50
N MET A 361 18.85 2.76 -15.30
CA MET A 361 19.45 1.43 -15.50
C MET A 361 20.76 1.47 -16.30
N GLN A 362 20.90 2.38 -17.27
CA GLN A 362 22.17 2.61 -17.98
C GLN A 362 23.28 3.08 -17.03
N ASN A 363 22.98 3.87 -16.00
CA ASN A 363 23.95 4.24 -14.98
C ASN A 363 24.38 3.03 -14.13
N VAL A 364 23.44 2.12 -13.80
CA VAL A 364 23.75 0.85 -13.11
C VAL A 364 24.65 -0.04 -13.97
N TRP A 365 24.38 -0.16 -15.28
CA TRP A 365 25.24 -0.88 -16.23
C TRP A 365 26.68 -0.36 -16.22
N ARG A 366 26.87 0.95 -16.46
CA ARG A 366 28.21 1.59 -16.52
C ARG A 366 29.02 1.40 -15.24
N GLN A 367 28.36 1.27 -14.09
CA GLN A 367 29.01 1.08 -12.79
C GLN A 367 29.35 -0.37 -12.48
N LYS A 368 28.61 -1.35 -13.01
CA LYS A 368 28.81 -2.79 -12.76
C LYS A 368 29.53 -3.54 -13.87
N GLY A 369 29.74 -2.93 -15.04
CA GLY A 369 30.67 -3.37 -16.10
C GLY A 369 30.25 -4.59 -16.94
N GLU A 370 29.63 -5.59 -16.31
CA GLU A 370 29.30 -6.89 -16.93
C GLU A 370 27.80 -7.06 -17.20
N ILE A 371 26.95 -6.56 -16.30
CA ILE A 371 25.48 -6.65 -16.43
C ILE A 371 25.00 -5.77 -17.59
N GLY A 372 24.30 -6.36 -18.57
CA GLY A 372 23.74 -5.67 -19.73
C GLY A 372 24.44 -5.97 -21.06
N ASN A 373 25.66 -6.50 -21.05
CA ASN A 373 26.38 -6.93 -22.26
C ASN A 373 25.99 -8.37 -22.64
N TRP A 374 24.72 -8.57 -22.96
CA TRP A 374 24.17 -9.89 -23.27
C TRP A 374 24.56 -10.36 -24.67
N GLU A 375 25.24 -11.50 -24.76
CA GLU A 375 25.40 -12.20 -26.03
C GLU A 375 24.27 -13.22 -26.18
N TRP A 376 23.26 -12.90 -26.98
CA TRP A 376 22.22 -13.85 -27.35
C TRP A 376 22.72 -14.73 -28.49
N GLY A 377 22.94 -16.01 -28.22
CA GLY A 377 23.43 -16.94 -29.23
C GLY A 377 22.43 -17.12 -30.38
N VAL A 378 22.71 -16.52 -31.54
CA VAL A 378 21.97 -16.72 -32.81
C VAL A 378 22.32 -18.09 -33.43
N GLY A 379 22.47 -19.10 -32.58
CA GLY A 379 22.99 -20.42 -32.90
C GLY A 379 22.02 -21.21 -33.77
N ASN A 380 22.47 -21.56 -34.98
CA ASN A 380 21.74 -22.26 -36.02
C ASN A 380 21.42 -23.73 -35.60
N SER A 381 20.45 -23.89 -34.71
CA SER A 381 19.97 -25.17 -34.17
C SER A 381 18.51 -25.36 -34.58
N GLY A 382 18.30 -25.75 -35.84
CA GLY A 382 16.98 -25.87 -36.49
C GLY A 382 16.07 -27.00 -35.96
N ASN A 383 16.09 -27.25 -34.64
CA ASN A 383 15.22 -28.20 -33.94
C ASN A 383 15.05 -27.89 -32.43
N ARG A 384 15.52 -26.74 -31.91
CA ARG A 384 15.24 -26.35 -30.51
C ARG A 384 13.89 -25.65 -30.37
N LYS A 385 13.22 -25.87 -29.24
CA LYS A 385 11.98 -25.16 -28.89
C LYS A 385 12.26 -23.67 -28.65
N ILE A 386 11.25 -22.84 -28.88
CA ILE A 386 11.27 -21.40 -28.54
C ILE A 386 10.94 -21.26 -27.05
N ARG A 387 11.81 -20.59 -26.29
CA ARG A 387 11.62 -20.33 -24.87
C ARG A 387 10.81 -19.04 -24.65
N LEU A 388 9.59 -19.20 -24.15
CA LEU A 388 8.71 -18.10 -23.77
C LEU A 388 8.85 -17.84 -22.27
N GLY A 389 9.14 -16.61 -21.87
CA GLY A 389 9.19 -16.21 -20.46
C GLY A 389 8.09 -15.21 -20.14
N TYR A 390 7.09 -15.59 -19.35
CA TYR A 390 6.02 -14.70 -18.91
C TYR A 390 6.37 -14.09 -17.55
N VAL A 391 6.35 -12.76 -17.44
CA VAL A 391 6.65 -12.03 -16.21
C VAL A 391 5.38 -11.36 -15.70
N SER A 392 4.97 -11.62 -14.45
CA SER A 392 3.77 -10.98 -13.88
C SER A 392 3.79 -10.88 -12.36
N GLY A 393 3.21 -9.80 -11.83
CA GLY A 393 2.80 -9.71 -10.43
C GLY A 393 1.56 -10.55 -10.08
N ASP A 394 0.87 -11.08 -11.09
CA ASP A 394 -0.52 -11.49 -10.98
C ASP A 394 -0.81 -12.95 -11.36
N PHE A 395 0.21 -13.81 -11.26
CA PHE A 395 0.06 -15.26 -11.16
C PHE A 395 -0.52 -15.63 -9.79
N ARG A 396 -1.81 -15.34 -9.58
CA ARG A 396 -2.56 -15.45 -8.30
C ARG A 396 -4.06 -15.24 -8.54
N TYR A 397 -4.87 -15.13 -7.49
CA TYR A 397 -6.28 -14.72 -7.57
C TYR A 397 -6.40 -13.24 -8.00
N HIS A 398 -6.25 -12.98 -9.30
CA HIS A 398 -6.29 -11.64 -9.90
C HIS A 398 -6.91 -11.66 -11.30
N ALA A 399 -7.28 -10.49 -11.81
CA ALA A 399 -7.84 -10.30 -13.15
C ALA A 399 -6.96 -10.95 -14.24
N VAL A 400 -5.65 -10.71 -14.25
CA VAL A 400 -4.72 -11.34 -15.21
C VAL A 400 -4.69 -12.86 -15.02
N GLY A 401 -4.48 -13.35 -13.79
CA GLY A 401 -4.47 -14.78 -13.47
C GLY A 401 -5.73 -15.53 -13.92
N HIS A 402 -6.91 -14.91 -13.82
CA HIS A 402 -8.16 -15.47 -14.36
C HIS A 402 -8.18 -15.52 -15.89
N LEU A 403 -7.70 -14.47 -16.58
CA LEU A 403 -7.65 -14.43 -18.05
C LEU A 403 -6.70 -15.49 -18.63
N ILE A 404 -5.53 -15.68 -17.99
CA ILE A 404 -4.47 -16.58 -18.46
C ILE A 404 -4.54 -18.01 -17.88
N LEU A 405 -5.61 -18.36 -17.17
CA LEU A 405 -5.69 -19.62 -16.41
C LEU A 405 -5.44 -20.89 -17.24
N GLN A 406 -5.67 -20.84 -18.56
CA GLN A 406 -5.38 -21.93 -19.50
C GLN A 406 -4.26 -21.60 -20.52
N LEU A 407 -3.60 -20.43 -20.42
CA LEU A 407 -2.55 -20.02 -21.34
C LEU A 407 -1.41 -21.04 -21.38
N PHE A 408 -0.92 -21.42 -20.20
CA PHE A 408 0.24 -22.30 -20.10
C PHE A 408 -0.12 -23.73 -20.50
N GLU A 409 -1.25 -24.32 -20.09
CA GLU A 409 -1.62 -25.69 -20.50
C GLU A 409 -1.81 -25.83 -22.02
N LEU A 410 -2.31 -24.79 -22.70
CA LEU A 410 -2.69 -24.83 -24.11
C LEU A 410 -1.51 -24.62 -25.08
N HIS A 411 -0.34 -24.20 -24.59
CA HIS A 411 0.84 -24.01 -25.44
C HIS A 411 1.40 -25.34 -25.98
N ASP A 412 1.72 -25.37 -27.27
CA ASP A 412 2.29 -26.54 -27.94
C ASP A 412 3.72 -26.84 -27.47
N ARG A 413 3.82 -27.79 -26.53
CA ARG A 413 5.09 -28.26 -25.97
C ARG A 413 6.00 -29.00 -26.94
N GLN A 414 5.61 -29.23 -28.18
CA GLN A 414 6.55 -29.69 -29.22
C GLN A 414 7.36 -28.52 -29.80
N ARG A 415 6.78 -27.31 -29.84
CA ARG A 415 7.40 -26.10 -30.42
C ARG A 415 7.88 -25.09 -29.38
N PHE A 416 7.28 -25.06 -28.19
CA PHE A 416 7.56 -24.07 -27.14
C PHE A 416 7.95 -24.70 -25.80
N GLU A 417 8.70 -23.95 -25.00
CA GLU A 417 9.05 -24.22 -23.60
C GLU A 417 8.66 -22.97 -22.79
N VAL A 418 7.85 -23.13 -21.74
CA VAL A 418 7.10 -22.05 -21.08
C VAL A 418 7.63 -21.81 -19.67
N PHE A 419 8.22 -20.63 -19.45
CA PHE A 419 8.75 -20.15 -18.18
C PHE A 419 7.81 -19.09 -17.61
N ALA A 420 7.60 -19.10 -16.29
CA ALA A 420 6.81 -18.11 -15.56
C ALA A 420 7.63 -17.50 -14.41
N TYR A 421 7.76 -16.17 -14.42
CA TYR A 421 8.50 -15.38 -13.43
C TYR A 421 7.56 -14.49 -12.62
N SER A 422 7.35 -14.83 -11.35
CA SER A 422 6.41 -14.12 -10.48
C SER A 422 7.07 -12.95 -9.75
N LEU A 423 6.52 -11.75 -9.94
CA LEU A 423 6.90 -10.53 -9.21
C LEU A 423 6.05 -10.30 -7.95
N GLY A 424 4.93 -11.01 -7.82
CA GLY A 424 3.93 -10.80 -6.77
C GLY A 424 3.82 -11.97 -5.80
N PRO A 425 3.17 -11.77 -4.65
CA PRO A 425 3.12 -12.76 -3.57
C PRO A 425 2.34 -14.01 -3.98
N ASN A 426 2.83 -15.18 -3.56
CA ASN A 426 2.04 -16.41 -3.55
C ASN A 426 0.89 -16.26 -2.54
N ASP A 427 -0.35 -16.29 -3.02
CA ASP A 427 -1.57 -16.14 -2.21
C ASP A 427 -2.23 -17.47 -1.83
N GLY A 428 -1.65 -18.61 -2.25
CA GLY A 428 -2.20 -19.95 -2.04
C GLY A 428 -3.48 -20.26 -2.80
N SER A 429 -3.83 -19.46 -3.83
CA SER A 429 -5.02 -19.68 -4.65
C SER A 429 -4.92 -20.93 -5.56
N ALA A 430 -6.07 -21.43 -6.00
CA ALA A 430 -6.12 -22.51 -6.98
C ALA A 430 -5.58 -22.05 -8.35
N GLU A 431 -5.81 -20.77 -8.69
CA GLU A 431 -5.24 -20.12 -9.87
C GLU A 431 -3.72 -20.07 -9.82
N ARG A 432 -3.11 -19.74 -8.65
CA ARG A 432 -1.67 -19.82 -8.45
C ARG A 432 -1.15 -21.23 -8.70
N GLN A 433 -1.75 -22.22 -8.03
CA GLN A 433 -1.31 -23.62 -8.12
C GLN A 433 -1.39 -24.16 -9.55
N LYS A 434 -2.47 -23.84 -10.28
CA LYS A 434 -2.61 -24.23 -11.69
C LYS A 434 -1.57 -23.56 -12.59
N LEU A 435 -1.35 -22.26 -12.45
CA LEU A 435 -0.34 -21.54 -13.23
C LEU A 435 1.09 -22.02 -12.91
N GLU A 436 1.36 -22.44 -11.67
CA GLU A 436 2.61 -23.11 -11.27
C GLU A 436 2.75 -24.51 -11.87
N SER A 437 1.67 -25.31 -11.95
CA SER A 437 1.72 -26.68 -12.49
C SER A 437 1.72 -26.77 -14.02
N ASP A 438 1.18 -25.76 -14.69
CA ASP A 438 0.98 -25.77 -16.14
C ASP A 438 2.19 -25.29 -16.95
N CYS A 439 3.14 -24.58 -16.35
CA CYS A 439 4.37 -24.14 -17.01
C CYS A 439 5.50 -25.17 -16.88
N ASP A 440 6.49 -25.13 -17.78
CA ASP A 440 7.66 -26.02 -17.70
C ASP A 440 8.66 -25.59 -16.62
N TYR A 441 8.66 -24.30 -16.26
CA TYR A 441 9.46 -23.74 -15.18
C TYR A 441 8.75 -22.55 -14.52
N PHE A 442 8.61 -22.59 -13.19
CA PHE A 442 8.11 -21.47 -12.39
C PHE A 442 9.20 -20.95 -11.46
N CYS A 443 9.37 -19.62 -11.37
CA CYS A 443 10.23 -18.98 -10.39
C CYS A 443 9.58 -17.77 -9.75
N ASP A 444 9.67 -17.68 -8.43
CA ASP A 444 9.37 -16.46 -7.68
C ASP A 444 10.60 -15.54 -7.68
N ILE A 445 10.50 -14.38 -8.31
CA ILE A 445 11.56 -13.37 -8.40
C ILE A 445 11.22 -12.11 -7.59
N SER A 446 10.15 -12.12 -6.80
CA SER A 446 9.66 -10.96 -6.03
C SER A 446 10.67 -10.39 -5.03
N CYS A 447 11.62 -11.22 -4.58
CA CYS A 447 12.66 -10.87 -3.63
C CYS A 447 14.01 -10.52 -4.30
N LEU A 448 14.11 -10.58 -5.63
CA LEU A 448 15.33 -10.27 -6.37
C LEU A 448 15.41 -8.79 -6.75
N SER A 449 16.63 -8.25 -6.82
CA SER A 449 16.83 -6.96 -7.50
C SER A 449 16.61 -7.11 -9.02
N PRO A 450 16.24 -6.04 -9.75
CA PRO A 450 16.02 -6.11 -11.20
C PRO A 450 17.22 -6.71 -11.97
N SER A 451 18.46 -6.44 -11.52
CA SER A 451 19.66 -7.02 -12.12
C SER A 451 19.82 -8.52 -11.87
N GLN A 452 19.40 -9.04 -10.72
CA GLN A 452 19.44 -10.48 -10.43
C GLN A 452 18.35 -11.22 -11.21
N ALA A 453 17.14 -10.65 -11.29
CA ALA A 453 16.07 -11.18 -12.13
C ALA A 453 16.47 -11.18 -13.63
N ALA A 454 17.14 -10.12 -14.09
CA ALA A 454 17.65 -10.05 -15.47
C ALA A 454 18.69 -11.14 -15.76
N GLN A 455 19.65 -11.32 -14.85
CA GLN A 455 20.66 -12.38 -14.98
C GLN A 455 20.00 -13.76 -15.04
N GLN A 456 19.05 -14.06 -14.14
CA GLN A 456 18.37 -15.36 -14.13
C GLN A 456 17.57 -15.64 -15.41
N ILE A 457 16.93 -14.61 -15.99
CA ILE A 457 16.22 -14.74 -17.27
C ILE A 457 17.20 -14.98 -18.43
N TYR A 458 18.35 -14.32 -18.42
CA TYR A 458 19.41 -14.53 -19.40
C TYR A 458 20.06 -15.92 -19.27
N ASP A 459 20.32 -16.38 -18.05
CA ASP A 459 20.89 -17.71 -17.75
C ASP A 459 19.94 -18.84 -18.20
N ASN A 460 18.62 -18.63 -18.08
CA ASN A 460 17.59 -19.52 -18.61
C ASN A 460 17.48 -19.47 -20.16
N GLN A 461 18.16 -18.52 -20.81
CA GLN A 461 18.20 -18.31 -22.26
C GLN A 461 16.78 -18.13 -22.85
N ILE A 462 15.99 -17.24 -22.26
CA ILE A 462 14.67 -16.89 -22.77
C ILE A 462 14.78 -16.20 -24.13
N ASP A 463 14.04 -16.69 -25.12
CA ASP A 463 14.04 -16.16 -26.49
C ASP A 463 13.07 -14.97 -26.63
N ILE A 464 11.88 -15.11 -26.04
CA ILE A 464 10.82 -14.10 -26.05
C ILE A 464 10.36 -13.88 -24.61
N LEU A 465 10.55 -12.67 -24.10
CA LEU A 465 10.12 -12.27 -22.76
C LEU A 465 8.85 -11.41 -22.83
N ILE A 466 7.77 -11.87 -22.19
CA ILE A 466 6.46 -11.25 -22.22
C ILE A 466 6.18 -10.56 -20.88
N ASP A 467 6.03 -9.24 -20.91
CA ASP A 467 5.53 -8.43 -19.80
C ASP A 467 4.01 -8.53 -19.72
N LEU A 468 3.51 -9.14 -18.64
CA LEU A 468 2.08 -9.21 -18.29
C LEU A 468 1.70 -8.24 -17.16
N ALA A 469 2.53 -7.23 -16.87
CA ALA A 469 2.32 -6.24 -15.81
C ALA A 469 2.41 -4.78 -16.31
N GLY A 470 3.42 -4.44 -17.12
CA GLY A 470 3.61 -3.11 -17.70
C GLY A 470 3.85 -2.01 -16.66
N TYR A 471 2.84 -1.16 -16.41
CA TYR A 471 2.87 -0.11 -15.38
C TYR A 471 1.82 -0.30 -14.28
N THR A 472 1.48 -1.56 -13.95
CA THR A 472 0.55 -1.92 -12.86
C THR A 472 1.27 -2.24 -11.54
N ASP A 473 0.52 -2.61 -10.50
CA ASP A 473 1.10 -2.99 -9.20
C ASP A 473 2.03 -4.20 -9.35
N TYR A 474 3.14 -4.22 -8.58
CA TYR A 474 4.24 -5.20 -8.67
C TYR A 474 5.00 -5.23 -10.02
N ALA A 475 4.71 -4.36 -10.98
CA ALA A 475 5.50 -4.29 -12.21
C ALA A 475 6.97 -3.93 -11.93
N CYS A 476 7.87 -4.44 -12.78
CA CYS A 476 9.31 -4.23 -12.69
C CYS A 476 9.88 -3.85 -14.06
N SER A 477 9.50 -2.71 -14.60
CA SER A 477 9.95 -2.25 -15.92
C SER A 477 11.48 -2.04 -15.98
N GLU A 478 12.15 -1.88 -14.83
CA GLU A 478 13.62 -1.94 -14.70
C GLU A 478 14.22 -3.23 -15.27
N LEU A 479 13.54 -4.37 -15.08
CA LEU A 479 13.96 -5.68 -15.60
C LEU A 479 14.04 -5.67 -17.14
N PHE A 480 13.01 -5.14 -17.78
CA PHE A 480 12.92 -5.06 -19.23
C PHE A 480 13.86 -3.99 -19.80
N ALA A 481 14.09 -2.89 -19.08
CA ALA A 481 15.12 -1.91 -19.43
C ALA A 481 16.54 -2.51 -19.42
N LEU A 482 16.78 -3.61 -18.67
CA LEU A 482 18.03 -4.36 -18.71
C LEU A 482 18.16 -5.29 -19.93
N ARG A 483 17.11 -5.49 -20.74
CA ARG A 483 17.05 -6.35 -21.96
C ARG A 483 17.66 -7.76 -21.84
N PRO A 484 17.32 -8.58 -20.82
CA PRO A 484 17.88 -9.94 -20.66
C PRO A 484 17.48 -10.93 -21.76
N ALA A 485 16.43 -10.67 -22.54
CA ALA A 485 16.01 -11.48 -23.70
C ALA A 485 16.17 -10.69 -25.01
N PRO A 486 16.42 -11.36 -26.15
CA PRO A 486 16.58 -10.68 -27.44
C PRO A 486 15.28 -10.04 -27.92
N ILE A 487 14.12 -10.67 -27.67
CA ILE A 487 12.80 -10.15 -27.98
C ILE A 487 12.01 -9.91 -26.69
N GLN A 488 11.43 -8.72 -26.54
CA GLN A 488 10.57 -8.36 -25.41
C GLN A 488 9.21 -7.84 -25.88
N VAL A 489 8.13 -8.27 -25.22
CA VAL A 489 6.74 -8.08 -25.67
C VAL A 489 5.85 -7.60 -24.53
N ASN A 490 5.12 -6.50 -24.72
CA ASN A 490 4.04 -6.06 -23.84
C ASN A 490 2.73 -6.80 -24.20
N TYR A 491 2.07 -7.40 -23.20
CA TYR A 491 0.78 -8.05 -23.41
C TYR A 491 -0.15 -7.98 -22.20
N LEU A 492 -1.44 -7.77 -22.46
CA LEU A 492 -2.59 -8.04 -21.58
C LEU A 492 -2.72 -7.21 -20.29
N GLY A 493 -1.70 -7.15 -19.45
CA GLY A 493 -1.76 -6.53 -18.11
C GLY A 493 -1.89 -5.01 -18.14
N TYR A 494 -1.19 -4.36 -19.08
CA TYR A 494 -1.24 -2.91 -19.27
C TYR A 494 -1.86 -2.56 -20.64
N PRO A 495 -3.04 -1.89 -20.68
CA PRO A 495 -3.80 -1.70 -21.91
C PRO A 495 -3.37 -0.42 -22.64
N GLY A 496 -2.15 -0.42 -23.17
CA GLY A 496 -1.57 0.69 -23.93
C GLY A 496 -0.07 0.53 -24.19
N THR A 497 0.55 1.50 -24.86
CA THR A 497 2.01 1.54 -25.07
C THR A 497 2.76 1.75 -23.76
N LEU A 498 3.88 1.03 -23.56
CA LEU A 498 4.82 1.31 -22.48
C LEU A 498 5.74 2.50 -22.81
N GLY A 499 5.77 2.96 -24.06
CA GLY A 499 6.61 4.07 -24.51
C GLY A 499 8.11 3.79 -24.46
N ALA A 500 8.51 2.53 -24.30
CA ALA A 500 9.86 2.11 -23.96
C ALA A 500 10.57 1.43 -25.13
N ASP A 501 11.69 1.98 -25.58
CA ASP A 501 12.51 1.42 -26.68
C ASP A 501 13.12 0.04 -26.36
N CYS A 502 13.04 -0.41 -25.10
CA CYS A 502 13.43 -1.75 -24.69
C CYS A 502 12.34 -2.81 -24.94
N ILE A 503 11.11 -2.43 -25.28
CA ILE A 503 10.02 -3.36 -25.60
C ILE A 503 9.78 -3.32 -27.11
N ASP A 504 9.96 -4.46 -27.77
CA ASP A 504 9.95 -4.53 -29.23
C ASP A 504 8.54 -4.62 -29.80
N TYR A 505 7.63 -5.31 -29.09
CA TYR A 505 6.29 -5.60 -29.57
C TYR A 505 5.18 -5.34 -28.54
N LEU A 506 4.00 -4.93 -29.03
CA LEU A 506 2.73 -4.89 -28.30
C LEU A 506 1.75 -5.86 -28.99
N ILE A 507 1.16 -6.79 -28.23
CA ILE A 507 0.07 -7.64 -28.75
C ILE A 507 -1.27 -6.89 -28.62
N THR A 508 -1.96 -6.69 -29.74
CA THR A 508 -3.17 -5.88 -29.86
C THR A 508 -4.14 -6.47 -30.90
N ASP A 509 -5.26 -5.79 -31.16
CA ASP A 509 -6.18 -6.08 -32.27
C ASP A 509 -6.57 -4.81 -33.04
N ALA A 510 -7.25 -5.00 -34.16
CA ALA A 510 -7.62 -3.91 -35.09
C ALA A 510 -8.64 -2.91 -34.52
N ILE A 511 -9.30 -3.22 -33.40
CA ILE A 511 -10.27 -2.34 -32.72
C ILE A 511 -9.58 -1.58 -31.59
N THR A 512 -8.73 -2.23 -30.77
CA THR A 512 -7.98 -1.55 -29.70
C THR A 512 -6.92 -0.60 -30.24
N THR A 513 -6.22 -1.00 -31.30
CA THR A 513 -5.24 -0.17 -32.01
C THR A 513 -5.59 -0.11 -33.50
N PRO A 514 -6.52 0.77 -33.93
CA PRO A 514 -6.79 1.02 -35.34
C PRO A 514 -5.51 1.40 -36.11
N LYS A 515 -5.49 1.20 -37.44
CA LYS A 515 -4.30 1.44 -38.27
C LYS A 515 -3.82 2.89 -38.21
N GLU A 516 -4.74 3.81 -37.98
CA GLU A 516 -4.55 5.25 -37.89
C GLU A 516 -3.81 5.65 -36.59
N ASP A 517 -3.90 4.81 -35.55
CA ASP A 517 -3.29 5.07 -34.23
C ASP A 517 -1.92 4.38 -34.06
N ILE A 518 -1.40 3.66 -35.07
CA ILE A 518 -0.12 2.94 -34.98
C ILE A 518 1.04 3.87 -34.61
N GLU A 519 1.06 5.11 -35.10
CA GLU A 519 2.09 6.11 -34.76
C GLU A 519 2.07 6.55 -33.29
N THR A 520 0.98 6.24 -32.56
CA THR A 520 0.85 6.49 -31.11
C THR A 520 1.28 5.29 -30.25
N ILE A 521 1.83 4.23 -30.86
CA ILE A 521 2.44 3.10 -30.18
C ILE A 521 3.96 3.15 -30.42
N THR A 522 4.76 2.90 -29.38
CA THR A 522 6.24 2.87 -29.53
C THR A 522 6.74 1.49 -29.96
N GLU A 523 6.06 0.45 -29.49
CA GLU A 523 6.28 -0.95 -29.86
C GLU A 523 5.75 -1.27 -31.27
N SER A 524 6.32 -2.28 -31.93
CA SER A 524 5.70 -2.87 -33.14
C SER A 524 4.44 -3.66 -32.78
N CYS A 525 3.36 -3.52 -33.54
CA CYS A 525 2.11 -4.20 -33.18
C CYS A 525 2.08 -5.65 -33.71
N ILE A 526 1.71 -6.61 -32.86
CA ILE A 526 1.29 -7.96 -33.26
C ILE A 526 -0.24 -7.97 -33.21
N TYR A 527 -0.87 -7.88 -34.38
CA TYR A 527 -2.32 -7.89 -34.50
C TYR A 527 -2.87 -9.32 -34.46
N LEU A 528 -3.66 -9.63 -33.42
CA LEU A 528 -4.47 -10.86 -33.38
C LEU A 528 -5.76 -10.69 -34.21
N PRO A 529 -6.31 -11.77 -34.80
CA PRO A 529 -7.39 -11.64 -35.80
C PRO A 529 -8.74 -11.13 -35.27
N ASN A 530 -9.05 -11.32 -33.98
CA ASN A 530 -10.38 -11.03 -33.41
C ASN A 530 -10.32 -10.08 -32.22
N CYS A 531 -9.54 -10.43 -31.21
CA CYS A 531 -9.40 -9.69 -29.96
C CYS A 531 -8.01 -9.97 -29.38
N TYR A 532 -7.37 -8.97 -28.77
CA TYR A 532 -6.11 -9.17 -28.05
C TYR A 532 -6.32 -9.94 -26.74
N GLN A 533 -7.47 -9.80 -26.09
CA GLN A 533 -7.70 -10.31 -24.73
C GLN A 533 -7.94 -11.81 -24.73
N LEU A 534 -6.99 -12.56 -24.18
CA LEU A 534 -7.19 -13.96 -23.84
C LEU A 534 -8.23 -14.09 -22.72
N ASN A 535 -9.15 -15.04 -22.84
CA ASN A 535 -10.17 -15.32 -21.85
C ASN A 535 -10.19 -16.83 -21.56
N SER A 536 -10.09 -17.22 -20.29
CA SER A 536 -10.11 -18.62 -19.85
C SER A 536 -11.36 -18.89 -19.00
N TYR A 537 -12.21 -19.81 -19.44
CA TYR A 537 -13.41 -20.24 -18.71
C TYR A 537 -13.51 -21.77 -18.71
N LEU A 538 -13.23 -22.38 -17.56
CA LEU A 538 -13.30 -23.83 -17.40
C LEU A 538 -14.77 -24.30 -17.47
N THR A 539 -15.07 -25.12 -18.49
CA THR A 539 -16.43 -25.58 -18.87
C THR A 539 -17.21 -26.19 -17.71
N ASN A 540 -16.57 -26.99 -16.86
CA ASN A 540 -17.21 -27.71 -15.75
C ASN A 540 -17.87 -26.82 -14.69
N ASN A 541 -17.60 -25.51 -14.66
CA ASN A 541 -18.10 -24.59 -13.63
C ASN A 541 -19.38 -23.81 -14.04
N PHE A 542 -19.82 -23.88 -15.31
CA PHE A 542 -21.01 -23.14 -15.77
C PHE A 542 -22.21 -24.02 -16.10
N ASP A 543 -21.99 -25.21 -16.67
CA ASP A 543 -23.09 -26.10 -17.08
C ASP A 543 -23.90 -26.68 -15.89
N ASN A 544 -23.34 -26.62 -14.67
CA ASN A 544 -24.04 -26.98 -13.43
C ASN A 544 -24.92 -25.86 -12.85
N HIS A 545 -24.80 -24.61 -13.34
CA HIS A 545 -25.72 -23.55 -12.96
C HIS A 545 -26.97 -23.61 -13.85
N GLN A 546 -27.91 -24.47 -13.44
CA GLN A 546 -29.31 -24.38 -13.85
C GLN A 546 -29.80 -22.93 -13.71
N SER A 547 -30.77 -22.56 -14.54
CA SER A 547 -31.46 -21.26 -14.47
C SER A 547 -31.99 -20.99 -13.06
N MET A 548 -31.23 -20.24 -12.27
CA MET A 548 -31.72 -19.72 -10.99
C MET A 548 -32.81 -18.68 -11.29
N ALA A 549 -33.96 -18.85 -10.63
CA ALA A 549 -35.14 -18.06 -10.93
C ALA A 549 -35.01 -16.61 -10.45
N GLU A 550 -35.94 -15.75 -10.86
CA GLU A 550 -36.03 -14.34 -10.43
C GLU A 550 -36.06 -14.15 -8.90
N THR A 551 -36.33 -15.22 -8.15
CA THR A 551 -36.34 -15.28 -6.68
C THR A 551 -34.98 -15.09 -6.01
N ASP A 552 -33.86 -15.18 -6.75
CA ASP A 552 -32.50 -15.07 -6.19
C ASP A 552 -31.84 -13.69 -6.40
N LEU A 553 -32.59 -12.70 -6.93
CA LEU A 553 -32.16 -11.30 -6.93
C LEU A 553 -32.05 -10.76 -5.48
N PRO A 554 -31.08 -9.89 -5.17
CA PRO A 554 -31.03 -9.18 -3.90
C PRO A 554 -32.38 -8.49 -3.59
N PRO A 555 -32.87 -8.52 -2.33
CA PRO A 555 -34.17 -7.95 -1.98
C PRO A 555 -34.35 -6.48 -2.42
N ASP A 556 -33.27 -5.70 -2.39
CA ASP A 556 -33.24 -4.29 -2.79
C ASP A 556 -33.38 -4.08 -4.31
N LEU A 557 -33.21 -5.13 -5.13
CA LEU A 557 -33.40 -5.13 -6.58
C LEU A 557 -34.75 -5.70 -7.03
N LEU A 558 -35.44 -6.48 -6.19
CA LEU A 558 -36.78 -7.02 -6.48
C LEU A 558 -37.84 -5.97 -6.89
N PRO A 559 -37.79 -4.70 -6.45
CA PRO A 559 -38.74 -3.68 -6.92
C PRO A 559 -38.59 -3.26 -8.38
N PHE A 560 -37.48 -3.59 -9.06
CA PHE A 560 -37.17 -3.10 -10.40
C PHE A 560 -37.44 -4.13 -11.49
N SER A 561 -38.18 -3.75 -12.52
CA SER A 561 -38.46 -4.59 -13.70
C SER A 561 -37.30 -4.67 -14.69
N PHE A 562 -36.27 -3.83 -14.54
CA PHE A 562 -35.06 -3.88 -15.35
C PHE A 562 -33.84 -3.50 -14.51
N VAL A 563 -32.78 -4.31 -14.55
CA VAL A 563 -31.57 -4.09 -13.73
C VAL A 563 -30.39 -3.79 -14.65
N PHE A 564 -30.01 -2.52 -14.71
CA PHE A 564 -28.71 -2.13 -15.24
C PHE A 564 -27.61 -2.54 -14.26
N CYS A 565 -26.41 -2.86 -14.74
CA CYS A 565 -25.26 -3.14 -13.86
C CYS A 565 -23.97 -2.50 -14.36
N CYS A 566 -23.05 -2.21 -13.45
CA CYS A 566 -21.66 -1.92 -13.76
C CYS A 566 -20.78 -2.40 -12.61
N PHE A 567 -20.17 -3.57 -12.75
CA PHE A 567 -19.29 -4.13 -11.71
C PHE A 567 -17.82 -3.69 -11.86
N ASN A 568 -17.57 -2.57 -12.54
CA ASN A 568 -16.27 -1.92 -12.56
C ASN A 568 -15.89 -1.34 -11.18
N LYS A 569 -14.60 -1.14 -10.94
CA LYS A 569 -14.13 -0.37 -9.78
C LYS A 569 -14.59 1.09 -9.91
N SER A 570 -14.96 1.70 -8.78
CA SER A 570 -15.31 3.12 -8.59
C SER A 570 -14.51 4.09 -9.45
N GLN A 571 -13.18 3.93 -9.49
CA GLN A 571 -12.26 4.81 -10.21
C GLN A 571 -12.41 4.82 -11.74
N LYS A 572 -13.25 3.95 -12.31
CA LYS A 572 -13.64 4.00 -13.74
C LYS A 572 -14.90 4.81 -13.98
N ILE A 573 -15.62 5.25 -12.94
CA ILE A 573 -16.87 5.98 -13.06
C ILE A 573 -16.53 7.47 -13.12
N GLU A 574 -16.54 8.03 -14.32
CA GLU A 574 -16.35 9.46 -14.54
C GLU A 574 -17.67 10.25 -14.34
N PRO A 575 -17.63 11.55 -13.95
CA PRO A 575 -18.86 12.33 -13.77
C PRO A 575 -19.74 12.41 -15.03
N GLN A 576 -19.13 12.40 -16.23
CA GLN A 576 -19.87 12.44 -17.49
C GLN A 576 -20.68 11.17 -17.75
N ILE A 577 -20.09 9.98 -17.51
CA ILE A 577 -20.79 8.70 -17.72
C ILE A 577 -21.82 8.44 -16.62
N PHE A 578 -21.52 8.82 -15.37
CA PHE A 578 -22.49 8.74 -14.28
C PHE A 578 -23.73 9.61 -14.55
N ALA A 579 -23.54 10.83 -15.06
CA ALA A 579 -24.66 11.69 -15.45
C ALA A 579 -25.49 11.11 -16.61
N ALA A 580 -24.86 10.38 -17.55
CA ALA A 580 -25.57 9.63 -18.58
C ALA A 580 -26.41 8.49 -17.96
N TRP A 581 -25.86 7.76 -16.98
CA TRP A 581 -26.61 6.74 -16.23
C TRP A 581 -27.80 7.34 -15.47
N MET A 582 -27.66 8.51 -14.86
CA MET A 582 -28.79 9.19 -14.21
C MET A 582 -29.88 9.58 -15.22
N ARG A 583 -29.53 10.05 -16.43
CA ARG A 583 -30.49 10.32 -17.51
C ARG A 583 -31.19 9.06 -18.04
N ILE A 584 -30.49 7.92 -18.09
CA ILE A 584 -31.09 6.61 -18.40
C ILE A 584 -32.09 6.21 -17.31
N LEU A 585 -31.70 6.28 -16.04
CA LEU A 585 -32.57 5.96 -14.90
C LEU A 585 -33.81 6.87 -14.85
N ALA A 586 -33.68 8.16 -15.16
CA ALA A 586 -34.81 9.09 -15.25
C ALA A 586 -35.86 8.66 -16.30
N GLN A 587 -35.39 8.17 -17.46
CA GLN A 587 -36.24 7.78 -18.59
C GLN A 587 -36.75 6.33 -18.50
N VAL A 588 -36.20 5.50 -17.61
CA VAL A 588 -36.65 4.14 -17.32
C VAL A 588 -37.03 4.03 -15.83
N PRO A 589 -38.21 4.51 -15.39
CA PRO A 589 -38.49 4.69 -13.96
C PRO A 589 -38.45 3.41 -13.11
N GLN A 590 -38.85 2.27 -13.68
CA GLN A 590 -38.87 0.96 -13.00
C GLN A 590 -37.54 0.21 -13.09
N SER A 591 -36.41 0.93 -13.16
CA SER A 591 -35.08 0.33 -13.24
C SER A 591 -34.17 0.66 -12.07
N GLY A 592 -33.31 -0.30 -11.71
CA GLY A 592 -32.23 -0.13 -10.75
C GLY A 592 -30.86 -0.18 -11.43
N LEU A 593 -29.86 0.42 -10.79
CA LEU A 593 -28.45 0.35 -11.19
C LEU A 593 -27.64 -0.39 -10.14
N TRP A 594 -27.11 -1.56 -10.52
CA TRP A 594 -26.34 -2.44 -9.64
C TRP A 594 -24.83 -2.23 -9.84
N LEU A 595 -24.20 -1.56 -8.89
CA LEU A 595 -22.77 -1.20 -8.92
C LEU A 595 -21.93 -2.17 -8.07
N LEU A 596 -20.61 -2.19 -8.27
CA LEU A 596 -19.71 -2.86 -7.33
C LEU A 596 -19.59 -2.06 -6.03
N SER A 597 -19.82 -2.70 -4.88
CA SER A 597 -19.45 -2.17 -3.57
C SER A 597 -17.93 -2.07 -3.46
N ASP A 598 -17.43 -0.87 -3.22
CA ASP A 598 -16.01 -0.57 -3.11
C ASP A 598 -15.65 -0.13 -1.68
N ARG A 599 -16.22 0.98 -1.22
CA ARG A 599 -16.16 1.48 0.16
C ARG A 599 -17.43 2.27 0.52
N PRO A 600 -17.89 2.28 1.80
CA PRO A 600 -19.11 2.99 2.22
C PRO A 600 -19.13 4.48 1.87
N GLU A 601 -17.98 5.15 1.91
CA GLU A 601 -17.84 6.57 1.57
C GLU A 601 -18.11 6.82 0.08
N THR A 602 -17.59 5.95 -0.79
CA THR A 602 -17.82 6.01 -2.24
C THR A 602 -19.29 5.71 -2.58
N GLU A 603 -19.90 4.74 -1.91
CA GLU A 603 -21.34 4.45 -2.04
C GLU A 603 -22.20 5.66 -1.63
N ALA A 604 -21.87 6.29 -0.50
CA ALA A 604 -22.55 7.49 -0.02
C ALA A 604 -22.34 8.70 -0.95
N ASN A 605 -21.18 8.81 -1.60
CA ASN A 605 -20.90 9.86 -2.59
C ASN A 605 -21.72 9.66 -3.86
N LEU A 606 -21.75 8.45 -4.41
CA LEU A 606 -22.57 8.11 -5.58
C LEU A 606 -24.08 8.28 -5.29
N LYS A 607 -24.56 7.85 -4.12
CA LYS A 607 -25.95 8.09 -3.69
C LYS A 607 -26.28 9.59 -3.55
N ARG A 608 -25.36 10.41 -3.05
CA ARG A 608 -25.53 11.86 -2.96
C ARG A 608 -25.60 12.51 -4.34
N GLU A 609 -24.76 12.05 -5.27
CA GLU A 609 -24.70 12.57 -6.64
C GLU A 609 -25.87 12.09 -7.52
N ALA A 610 -26.47 10.94 -7.20
CA ALA A 610 -27.78 10.57 -7.76
C ALA A 610 -28.88 11.54 -7.29
N ALA A 611 -28.91 11.89 -6.00
CA ALA A 611 -29.89 12.82 -5.44
C ALA A 611 -29.77 14.25 -6.01
N THR A 612 -28.56 14.76 -6.22
CA THR A 612 -28.36 16.10 -6.85
C THR A 612 -28.87 16.15 -8.29
N GLN A 613 -28.93 15.00 -8.97
CA GLN A 613 -29.47 14.85 -10.33
C GLN A 613 -30.94 14.38 -10.36
N GLY A 614 -31.62 14.37 -9.20
CA GLY A 614 -33.05 14.06 -9.10
C GLY A 614 -33.41 12.58 -9.15
N ILE A 615 -32.44 11.68 -9.00
CA ILE A 615 -32.65 10.23 -8.93
C ILE A 615 -32.72 9.79 -7.47
N ASP A 616 -33.72 8.96 -7.15
CA ASP A 616 -33.83 8.32 -5.84
C ASP A 616 -32.56 7.48 -5.54
N PRO A 617 -31.81 7.80 -4.46
CA PRO A 617 -30.59 7.08 -4.11
C PRO A 617 -30.77 5.58 -3.90
N ASP A 618 -31.96 5.10 -3.57
CA ASP A 618 -32.20 3.66 -3.36
C ASP A 618 -32.39 2.89 -4.68
N ARG A 619 -32.39 3.58 -5.83
CA ARG A 619 -32.20 2.96 -7.15
C ARG A 619 -30.75 2.57 -7.44
N LEU A 620 -29.79 3.01 -6.61
CA LEU A 620 -28.40 2.58 -6.68
C LEU A 620 -28.14 1.52 -5.61
N VAL A 621 -27.97 0.27 -6.06
CA VAL A 621 -27.71 -0.90 -5.22
C VAL A 621 -26.25 -1.34 -5.38
N PHE A 622 -25.60 -1.78 -4.31
CA PHE A 622 -24.16 -2.10 -4.30
C PHE A 622 -23.91 -3.58 -4.01
N ALA A 623 -23.19 -4.24 -4.93
CA ALA A 623 -22.88 -5.66 -4.87
C ALA A 623 -21.57 -5.91 -4.08
N PRO A 624 -21.57 -6.71 -3.00
CA PRO A 624 -20.34 -7.00 -2.25
C PRO A 624 -19.30 -7.71 -3.13
N ARG A 625 -18.02 -7.64 -2.78
CA ARG A 625 -16.97 -8.43 -3.44
C ARG A 625 -17.15 -9.93 -3.12
N VAL A 626 -17.14 -10.78 -4.15
CA VAL A 626 -17.38 -12.24 -4.05
C VAL A 626 -16.36 -13.03 -4.90
N LYS A 627 -16.27 -14.35 -4.69
CA LYS A 627 -15.43 -15.24 -5.53
C LYS A 627 -15.96 -15.31 -6.98
N LYS A 628 -15.09 -15.66 -7.94
CA LYS A 628 -15.34 -15.64 -9.39
C LYS A 628 -16.64 -16.35 -9.80
N ALA A 629 -16.91 -17.56 -9.30
CA ALA A 629 -18.15 -18.29 -9.61
C ALA A 629 -19.41 -17.49 -9.21
N ALA A 630 -19.46 -16.98 -7.98
CA ALA A 630 -20.55 -16.12 -7.52
C ALA A 630 -20.60 -14.76 -8.25
N HIS A 631 -19.46 -14.26 -8.72
CA HIS A 631 -19.40 -13.03 -9.53
C HIS A 631 -20.04 -13.22 -10.91
N LEU A 632 -19.86 -14.38 -11.54
CA LEU A 632 -20.49 -14.72 -12.81
C LEU A 632 -21.98 -15.07 -12.61
N ALA A 633 -22.33 -15.83 -11.57
CA ALA A 633 -23.72 -16.11 -11.22
C ALA A 633 -24.54 -14.83 -11.02
N ARG A 634 -24.03 -13.83 -10.28
CA ARG A 634 -24.72 -12.55 -10.10
C ARG A 634 -24.83 -11.73 -11.39
N HIS A 635 -23.88 -11.86 -12.32
CA HIS A 635 -24.00 -11.19 -13.62
C HIS A 635 -25.24 -11.71 -14.35
N SER A 636 -25.48 -13.02 -14.40
CA SER A 636 -26.63 -13.57 -15.15
C SER A 636 -28.01 -13.06 -14.70
N GLN A 637 -28.12 -12.53 -13.48
CA GLN A 637 -29.31 -11.90 -12.91
C GLN A 637 -29.53 -10.44 -13.38
N ALA A 638 -28.49 -9.78 -13.90
CA ALA A 638 -28.59 -8.44 -14.46
C ALA A 638 -29.08 -8.46 -15.91
N HIS A 639 -29.60 -7.32 -16.38
CA HIS A 639 -30.16 -7.19 -17.72
C HIS A 639 -29.16 -6.57 -18.70
N LEU A 640 -28.72 -5.34 -18.47
CA LEU A 640 -27.78 -4.65 -19.36
C LEU A 640 -26.57 -4.15 -18.56
N PHE A 641 -25.37 -4.46 -19.03
CA PHE A 641 -24.16 -3.88 -18.46
C PHE A 641 -23.88 -2.52 -19.11
N LEU A 642 -23.68 -1.51 -18.27
CA LEU A 642 -23.37 -0.14 -18.66
C LEU A 642 -21.87 0.09 -18.53
N ASP A 643 -21.16 0.25 -19.66
CA ASP A 643 -19.71 0.44 -19.66
C ASP A 643 -19.28 1.89 -19.37
N THR A 644 -18.01 2.07 -18.99
CA THR A 644 -17.35 3.33 -18.60
C THR A 644 -16.50 3.94 -19.73
N LEU A 645 -16.20 5.25 -19.66
CA LEU A 645 -15.87 6.07 -20.84
C LEU A 645 -14.39 6.08 -21.24
N HIS A 646 -13.47 6.45 -20.35
CA HIS A 646 -12.04 6.58 -20.67
C HIS A 646 -11.28 5.28 -20.43
N TYR A 647 -11.72 4.50 -19.45
CA TYR A 647 -11.22 3.16 -19.17
C TYR A 647 -12.41 2.20 -19.12
N ASN A 648 -12.61 1.41 -20.17
CA ASN A 648 -13.73 0.45 -20.29
C ASN A 648 -13.66 -0.67 -19.24
N ALA A 649 -14.73 -1.44 -19.12
CA ALA A 649 -14.76 -2.79 -18.59
C ALA A 649 -13.87 -3.71 -19.45
N HIS A 650 -13.02 -4.50 -18.79
CA HIS A 650 -12.09 -5.43 -19.44
C HIS A 650 -12.52 -6.85 -19.08
N VAL A 651 -11.93 -7.44 -18.02
CA VAL A 651 -12.39 -8.74 -17.48
C VAL A 651 -13.86 -8.70 -17.05
N THR A 652 -14.32 -7.56 -16.53
CA THR A 652 -15.73 -7.32 -16.19
C THR A 652 -16.66 -7.35 -17.40
N ALA A 653 -16.18 -6.94 -18.59
CA ALA A 653 -16.96 -7.02 -19.82
C ALA A 653 -17.01 -8.46 -20.35
N SER A 654 -15.88 -9.17 -20.36
CA SER A 654 -15.89 -10.58 -20.77
C SER A 654 -16.65 -11.46 -19.77
N ASP A 655 -16.63 -11.15 -18.47
CA ASP A 655 -17.45 -11.80 -17.43
C ASP A 655 -18.95 -11.60 -17.67
N ALA A 656 -19.38 -10.38 -18.02
CA ALA A 656 -20.77 -10.07 -18.36
C ALA A 656 -21.22 -10.86 -19.61
N LEU A 657 -20.42 -10.81 -20.69
CA LEU A 657 -20.70 -11.54 -21.93
C LEU A 657 -20.73 -13.06 -21.71
N TRP A 658 -19.80 -13.60 -20.92
CA TRP A 658 -19.77 -15.02 -20.55
C TRP A 658 -21.00 -15.42 -19.71
N SER A 659 -21.52 -14.50 -18.89
CA SER A 659 -22.70 -14.74 -18.07
C SER A 659 -24.02 -14.52 -18.84
N GLY A 660 -23.97 -14.25 -20.15
CA GLY A 660 -25.16 -14.01 -20.98
C GLY A 660 -25.82 -12.64 -20.76
N VAL A 661 -25.02 -11.64 -20.37
CA VAL A 661 -25.44 -10.24 -20.18
C VAL A 661 -24.84 -9.40 -21.32
N PRO A 662 -25.66 -8.80 -22.21
CA PRO A 662 -25.15 -7.83 -23.17
C PRO A 662 -24.64 -6.58 -22.46
N LEU A 663 -23.64 -5.92 -23.06
CA LEU A 663 -23.09 -4.65 -22.59
C LEU A 663 -23.12 -3.62 -23.70
N ILE A 664 -23.28 -2.34 -23.35
CA ILE A 664 -23.13 -1.22 -24.29
C ILE A 664 -21.90 -0.39 -23.93
N THR A 665 -21.21 0.16 -24.92
CA THR A 665 -19.99 0.97 -24.74
C THR A 665 -19.90 2.09 -25.77
N VAL A 666 -19.23 3.20 -25.41
CA VAL A 666 -18.86 4.27 -26.34
C VAL A 666 -17.48 3.96 -26.90
N MET A 667 -17.34 3.92 -28.23
CA MET A 667 -16.04 3.78 -28.91
C MET A 667 -15.17 5.01 -28.64
N GLY A 668 -14.16 4.87 -27.80
CA GLY A 668 -13.21 5.94 -27.49
C GLY A 668 -12.07 6.11 -28.51
N LYS A 669 -11.02 6.80 -28.06
CA LYS A 669 -9.85 7.23 -28.88
C LYS A 669 -8.50 6.74 -28.35
N THR A 670 -8.51 5.83 -27.39
CA THR A 670 -7.33 5.22 -26.77
C THR A 670 -7.57 3.72 -26.59
N PHE A 671 -6.50 2.94 -26.46
CA PHE A 671 -6.59 1.48 -26.27
C PHE A 671 -7.57 1.11 -25.14
N ALA A 672 -7.41 1.69 -23.94
CA ALA A 672 -8.25 1.41 -22.75
C ALA A 672 -9.72 1.81 -22.92
N SER A 673 -10.03 2.74 -23.83
CA SER A 673 -11.39 3.19 -24.19
C SER A 673 -12.00 2.44 -25.39
N ARG A 674 -11.35 1.38 -25.88
CA ARG A 674 -11.85 0.53 -26.99
C ARG A 674 -11.89 -0.96 -26.66
N VAL A 675 -11.48 -1.38 -25.47
CA VAL A 675 -11.44 -2.81 -25.10
C VAL A 675 -12.82 -3.43 -25.16
N ALA A 676 -13.85 -2.79 -24.61
CA ALA A 676 -15.21 -3.34 -24.65
C ALA A 676 -15.77 -3.45 -26.08
N ALA A 677 -15.37 -2.53 -26.97
CA ALA A 677 -15.73 -2.57 -28.39
C ALA A 677 -15.06 -3.75 -29.12
N SER A 678 -13.80 -4.06 -28.81
CA SER A 678 -13.11 -5.27 -29.29
C SER A 678 -13.82 -6.54 -28.82
N LEU A 679 -14.16 -6.63 -27.52
CA LEU A 679 -14.88 -7.77 -26.94
C LEU A 679 -16.25 -7.98 -27.59
N LEU A 680 -17.03 -6.90 -27.79
CA LEU A 680 -18.32 -6.94 -28.47
C LEU A 680 -18.22 -7.39 -29.93
N THR A 681 -17.18 -6.94 -30.64
CA THR A 681 -16.91 -7.38 -32.02
C THR A 681 -16.61 -8.87 -32.06
N ALA A 682 -15.80 -9.37 -31.12
CA ALA A 682 -15.42 -10.78 -31.01
C ALA A 682 -16.57 -11.73 -30.59
N VAL A 683 -17.70 -11.21 -30.10
CA VAL A 683 -18.96 -11.97 -29.92
C VAL A 683 -20.05 -11.65 -30.96
N GLY A 684 -19.71 -10.92 -32.02
CA GLY A 684 -20.65 -10.59 -33.10
C GLY A 684 -21.80 -9.68 -32.67
N LEU A 685 -21.54 -8.75 -31.74
CA LEU A 685 -22.48 -7.73 -31.25
C LEU A 685 -21.98 -6.28 -31.51
N PRO A 686 -21.44 -5.92 -32.70
CA PRO A 686 -21.02 -4.55 -32.99
C PRO A 686 -22.18 -3.53 -32.95
N GLU A 687 -23.44 -3.99 -33.02
CA GLU A 687 -24.62 -3.17 -32.81
C GLU A 687 -24.68 -2.49 -31.43
N LEU A 688 -23.97 -3.01 -30.42
CA LEU A 688 -23.91 -2.47 -29.06
C LEU A 688 -22.79 -1.44 -28.83
N ILE A 689 -22.03 -1.12 -29.89
CA ILE A 689 -20.97 -0.11 -29.87
C ILE A 689 -21.55 1.21 -30.38
N THR A 690 -21.38 2.28 -29.61
CA THR A 690 -21.90 3.62 -29.94
C THR A 690 -20.78 4.64 -30.17
N SER A 691 -21.12 5.75 -30.84
CA SER A 691 -20.19 6.84 -31.18
C SER A 691 -20.21 8.02 -30.20
N SER A 692 -21.23 8.10 -29.33
CA SER A 692 -21.47 9.21 -28.42
C SER A 692 -22.20 8.76 -27.15
N LEU A 693 -22.22 9.62 -26.13
CA LEU A 693 -23.04 9.42 -24.93
C LEU A 693 -24.54 9.48 -25.27
N ASP A 694 -24.97 10.34 -26.19
CA ASP A 694 -26.37 10.43 -26.61
C ASP A 694 -26.84 9.14 -27.30
N ASP A 695 -25.98 8.53 -28.14
CA ASP A 695 -26.24 7.22 -28.74
C ASP A 695 -26.30 6.11 -27.67
N TYR A 696 -25.39 6.16 -26.70
CA TYR A 696 -25.32 5.21 -25.58
C TYR A 696 -26.59 5.27 -24.72
N GLU A 697 -27.05 6.47 -24.37
CA GLU A 697 -28.29 6.69 -23.60
C GLU A 697 -29.51 6.18 -24.36
N ARG A 698 -29.65 6.56 -25.65
CA ARG A 698 -30.74 6.06 -26.50
C ARG A 698 -30.76 4.55 -26.59
N LEU A 699 -29.59 3.91 -26.75
CA LEU A 699 -29.48 2.46 -26.86
C LEU A 699 -29.79 1.74 -25.54
N ALA A 700 -29.37 2.28 -24.40
CA ALA A 700 -29.70 1.76 -23.07
C ALA A 700 -31.22 1.78 -22.82
N ILE A 701 -31.87 2.91 -23.13
CA ILE A 701 -33.31 3.10 -22.96
C ILE A 701 -34.08 2.19 -23.93
N TYR A 702 -33.62 2.08 -25.17
CA TYR A 702 -34.22 1.19 -26.18
C TYR A 702 -34.28 -0.26 -25.68
N TRP A 703 -33.14 -0.84 -25.26
CA TRP A 703 -33.12 -2.23 -24.76
C TRP A 703 -33.94 -2.43 -23.48
N ALA A 704 -34.02 -1.43 -22.60
CA ALA A 704 -34.86 -1.49 -21.41
C ALA A 704 -36.37 -1.35 -21.68
N THR A 705 -36.76 -0.88 -22.87
CA THR A 705 -38.16 -0.64 -23.27
C THR A 705 -38.67 -1.61 -24.35
N HIS A 706 -37.78 -2.36 -25.01
CA HIS A 706 -38.10 -3.31 -26.09
C HIS A 706 -37.78 -4.77 -25.67
N PRO A 707 -38.48 -5.34 -24.67
CA PRO A 707 -38.08 -6.60 -24.01
C PRO A 707 -38.04 -7.81 -24.96
N HIS A 708 -38.89 -7.87 -25.99
CA HIS A 708 -38.89 -8.97 -26.96
C HIS A 708 -37.61 -8.98 -27.82
N GLU A 709 -37.18 -7.82 -28.32
CA GLU A 709 -35.96 -7.68 -29.13
C GLU A 709 -34.71 -7.89 -28.26
N TYR A 710 -34.74 -7.36 -27.03
CA TYR A 710 -33.72 -7.62 -26.01
C TYR A 710 -33.59 -9.11 -25.65
N GLN A 711 -34.69 -9.87 -25.58
CA GLN A 711 -34.64 -11.32 -25.38
C GLN A 711 -33.95 -12.05 -26.55
N GLN A 712 -34.16 -11.61 -27.80
CA GLN A 712 -33.44 -12.15 -28.96
C GLN A 712 -31.94 -11.87 -28.88
N LEU A 713 -31.54 -10.66 -28.44
CA LEU A 713 -30.14 -10.31 -28.19
C LEU A 713 -29.49 -11.22 -27.13
N ARG A 714 -30.16 -11.46 -25.99
CA ARG A 714 -29.68 -12.43 -24.98
C ARG A 714 -29.60 -13.85 -25.54
N ALA A 715 -30.60 -14.28 -26.30
CA ALA A 715 -30.63 -15.62 -26.88
C ALA A 715 -29.49 -15.86 -27.88
N LYS A 716 -29.15 -14.86 -28.72
CA LYS A 716 -27.99 -14.86 -29.63
C LYS A 716 -26.68 -15.08 -28.86
N LEU A 717 -26.47 -14.32 -27.78
CA LEU A 717 -25.29 -14.45 -26.92
C LEU A 717 -25.22 -15.80 -26.19
N ALA A 718 -26.35 -16.27 -25.63
CA ALA A 718 -26.41 -17.50 -24.86
C ALA A 718 -26.21 -18.76 -25.74
N THR A 719 -26.85 -18.82 -26.92
CA THR A 719 -26.85 -19.99 -27.82
C THR A 719 -25.49 -20.24 -28.47
N HIS A 720 -24.69 -19.19 -28.64
CA HIS A 720 -23.43 -19.25 -29.40
C HIS A 720 -22.17 -19.00 -28.58
N ARG A 721 -22.31 -18.83 -27.25
CA ARG A 721 -21.25 -18.47 -26.30
C ARG A 721 -19.93 -19.22 -26.53
N SER A 722 -19.95 -20.55 -26.49
CA SER A 722 -18.77 -21.41 -26.63
C SER A 722 -18.19 -21.48 -28.05
N ARG A 723 -18.81 -20.83 -29.04
CA ARG A 723 -18.35 -20.76 -30.44
C ARG A 723 -17.80 -19.40 -30.84
N PHE A 724 -18.02 -18.36 -30.03
CA PHE A 724 -17.47 -17.05 -30.31
C PHE A 724 -15.95 -17.05 -30.15
N PRO A 725 -15.19 -16.42 -31.08
CA PRO A 725 -13.74 -16.27 -30.97
C PRO A 725 -13.27 -15.74 -29.61
N LEU A 726 -14.07 -14.90 -28.95
CA LEU A 726 -13.75 -14.35 -27.63
C LEU A 726 -13.52 -15.43 -26.55
N PHE A 727 -14.23 -16.56 -26.64
CA PHE A 727 -14.20 -17.63 -25.63
C PHE A 727 -13.54 -18.93 -26.15
N ASP A 728 -13.00 -18.91 -27.37
CA ASP A 728 -12.16 -19.99 -27.91
C ASP A 728 -10.70 -19.77 -27.50
N THR A 729 -10.40 -20.08 -26.24
CA THR A 729 -9.07 -19.88 -25.64
C THR A 729 -7.96 -20.59 -26.43
N ALA A 730 -8.22 -21.81 -26.92
CA ALA A 730 -7.28 -22.61 -27.68
C ALA A 730 -6.96 -22.05 -29.08
N ARG A 731 -7.91 -21.39 -29.75
CA ARG A 731 -7.66 -20.62 -30.98
C ARG A 731 -6.84 -19.36 -30.68
N THR A 732 -7.13 -18.65 -29.61
CA THR A 732 -6.35 -17.46 -29.23
C THR A 732 -4.90 -17.80 -28.88
N VAL A 733 -4.65 -18.90 -28.14
CA VAL A 733 -3.27 -19.38 -27.87
C VAL A 733 -2.54 -19.77 -29.17
N ARG A 734 -3.19 -20.50 -30.10
CA ARG A 734 -2.59 -20.79 -31.42
C ARG A 734 -2.27 -19.54 -32.25
N ASN A 735 -3.08 -18.49 -32.15
CA ASN A 735 -2.80 -17.21 -32.81
C ASN A 735 -1.61 -16.48 -32.15
N LEU A 736 -1.50 -16.51 -30.81
CA LEU A 736 -0.32 -16.00 -30.09
C LEU A 736 0.96 -16.72 -30.53
N GLU A 737 0.92 -18.05 -30.63
CA GLU A 737 2.05 -18.87 -31.10
C GLU A 737 2.51 -18.54 -32.51
N THR A 738 1.57 -18.30 -33.44
CA THR A 738 1.89 -17.83 -34.79
C THR A 738 2.60 -16.48 -34.74
N GLY A 739 2.13 -15.54 -33.91
CA GLY A 739 2.82 -14.26 -33.67
C GLY A 739 4.24 -14.45 -33.13
N TYR A 740 4.41 -15.30 -32.11
CA TYR A 740 5.72 -15.62 -31.52
C TYR A 740 6.68 -16.26 -32.54
N GLN A 741 6.18 -17.14 -33.41
CA GLN A 741 6.98 -17.75 -34.47
C GLN A 741 7.41 -16.73 -35.52
N GLN A 742 6.53 -15.83 -35.94
CA GLN A 742 6.86 -14.78 -36.92
C GLN A 742 7.92 -13.82 -36.37
N ILE A 743 7.79 -13.33 -35.13
CA ILE A 743 8.80 -12.44 -34.53
C ILE A 743 10.13 -13.15 -34.28
N TRP A 744 10.11 -14.44 -33.92
CA TRP A 744 11.32 -15.23 -33.73
C TRP A 744 12.08 -15.46 -35.05
N GLN A 745 11.37 -15.89 -36.10
CA GLN A 745 11.94 -16.04 -37.45
C GLN A 745 12.51 -14.72 -37.97
N ARG A 746 11.80 -13.60 -37.71
CA ARG A 746 12.25 -12.25 -38.06
C ARG A 746 13.58 -11.90 -37.39
N PHE A 747 13.68 -12.09 -36.07
CA PHE A 747 14.92 -11.90 -35.31
C PHE A 747 16.06 -12.82 -35.81
N GLN A 748 15.79 -14.12 -36.02
CA GLN A 748 16.78 -15.06 -36.56
C GLN A 748 17.29 -14.67 -37.94
N SER A 749 16.47 -14.00 -38.76
CA SER A 749 16.88 -13.46 -40.07
C SER A 749 17.62 -12.12 -40.01
N GLY A 750 17.91 -11.60 -38.81
CA GLY A 750 18.59 -10.32 -38.60
C GLY A 750 17.75 -9.08 -38.91
N GLN A 751 16.42 -9.22 -38.98
CA GLN A 751 15.51 -8.12 -39.31
C GLN A 751 15.04 -7.39 -38.04
N ALA A 752 15.06 -6.05 -38.06
CA ALA A 752 14.53 -5.22 -36.98
C ALA A 752 13.00 -5.43 -36.79
N PRO A 753 12.46 -5.24 -35.57
CA PRO A 753 11.02 -5.34 -35.31
C PRO A 753 10.15 -4.54 -36.29
N ALA A 754 8.98 -5.09 -36.62
CA ALA A 754 7.99 -4.43 -37.47
C ALA A 754 6.59 -4.96 -37.17
N THR A 755 5.55 -4.16 -37.43
CA THR A 755 4.15 -4.56 -37.25
C THR A 755 3.78 -5.79 -38.09
N LEU A 756 3.10 -6.75 -37.46
CA LEU A 756 2.66 -8.02 -38.03
C LEU A 756 1.15 -8.19 -37.91
N TRP A 757 0.57 -8.89 -38.87
CA TRP A 757 -0.84 -9.29 -38.88
C TRP A 757 -0.91 -10.81 -38.84
N VAL A 758 -1.37 -11.38 -37.73
CA VAL A 758 -1.51 -12.82 -37.58
C VAL A 758 -2.68 -13.28 -38.44
N GLU A 759 -2.44 -14.22 -39.35
CA GLU A 759 -3.52 -14.88 -40.09
C GLU A 759 -4.29 -15.84 -39.18
N GLU A 760 -5.59 -15.94 -39.41
CA GLU A 760 -6.49 -16.65 -38.51
C GLU A 760 -6.46 -18.17 -38.72
N ILE A 761 -6.13 -18.92 -37.65
CA ILE A 761 -6.21 -20.38 -37.67
C ILE A 761 -7.62 -20.84 -37.29
N LEU A 762 -8.39 -21.30 -38.28
CA LEU A 762 -9.73 -21.87 -38.10
C LEU A 762 -9.69 -23.40 -37.99
N SER A 763 -10.65 -23.96 -37.23
CA SER A 763 -11.09 -25.34 -37.44
C SER A 763 -12.24 -25.35 -38.45
N SER A 764 -12.52 -26.48 -39.10
CA SER A 764 -13.65 -26.62 -40.03
C SER A 764 -15.00 -26.24 -39.40
N GLU A 765 -15.18 -26.48 -38.10
CA GLU A 765 -16.37 -26.08 -37.36
C GLU A 765 -16.43 -24.56 -37.09
N ALA A 766 -15.28 -23.95 -36.77
CA ALA A 766 -15.16 -22.51 -36.56
C ALA A 766 -15.34 -21.72 -37.86
N GLU A 767 -14.85 -22.26 -38.98
CA GLU A 767 -15.01 -21.70 -40.33
C GLU A 767 -16.49 -21.70 -40.74
N ALA A 768 -17.16 -22.85 -40.61
CA ALA A 768 -18.60 -22.93 -40.82
C ALA A 768 -19.42 -22.08 -39.82
N PHE A 769 -18.91 -21.79 -38.62
CA PHE A 769 -19.55 -20.85 -37.69
C PHE A 769 -19.36 -19.38 -38.15
N LYS A 770 -18.15 -18.99 -38.55
CA LYS A 770 -17.82 -17.66 -39.08
C LYS A 770 -18.66 -17.29 -40.30
N ASP A 771 -18.86 -18.23 -41.23
CA ASP A 771 -19.71 -18.05 -42.42
C ASP A 771 -21.20 -17.89 -42.09
N ARG A 772 -21.68 -18.47 -40.99
CA ARG A 772 -23.06 -18.25 -40.51
C ARG A 772 -23.19 -16.94 -39.74
N GLN A 773 -22.16 -16.57 -38.97
CA GLN A 773 -22.10 -15.32 -38.21
C GLN A 773 -22.10 -14.09 -39.14
N SER A 774 -21.40 -14.16 -40.27
CA SER A 774 -21.40 -13.08 -41.27
C SER A 774 -22.73 -12.90 -42.02
N GLN A 775 -23.62 -13.90 -41.96
CA GLN A 775 -24.98 -13.86 -42.52
C GLN A 775 -26.03 -13.34 -41.53
N TRP A 776 -25.68 -13.13 -40.25
CA TRP A 776 -26.61 -12.59 -39.26
C TRP A 776 -26.91 -11.12 -39.55
N SER A 777 -28.18 -10.81 -39.82
CA SER A 777 -28.64 -9.42 -39.86
C SER A 777 -28.43 -8.77 -38.47
N PRO A 778 -28.00 -7.49 -38.41
CA PRO A 778 -28.01 -6.75 -37.15
C PRO A 778 -29.44 -6.71 -36.59
N ILE A 779 -29.59 -6.89 -35.27
CA ILE A 779 -30.86 -6.56 -34.62
C ILE A 779 -31.07 -5.05 -34.80
N VAL A 780 -32.26 -4.66 -35.25
CA VAL A 780 -32.51 -3.34 -35.84
C VAL A 780 -32.16 -2.23 -34.85
N LYS A 781 -31.21 -1.35 -35.22
CA LYS A 781 -30.99 -0.11 -34.47
C LYS A 781 -32.22 0.79 -34.64
N PRO A 782 -32.69 1.50 -33.60
CA PRO A 782 -33.70 2.54 -33.79
C PRO A 782 -33.21 3.55 -34.84
N GLU A 783 -34.03 3.82 -35.86
CA GLU A 783 -33.66 4.72 -36.95
C GLU A 783 -33.34 6.12 -36.41
N THR A 784 -32.11 6.57 -36.59
CA THR A 784 -31.77 7.99 -36.46
C THR A 784 -32.48 8.74 -37.57
N GLN A 785 -33.39 9.65 -37.23
CA GLN A 785 -33.94 10.58 -38.21
C GLN A 785 -32.79 11.33 -38.91
N ASN A 786 -32.77 11.25 -40.23
CA ASN A 786 -31.71 11.78 -41.08
C ASN A 786 -31.38 13.24 -40.79
N THR A 787 -30.11 13.52 -40.51
CA THR A 787 -29.49 14.85 -40.70
C THR A 787 -28.31 14.78 -41.66
N ASP A 788 -28.51 14.10 -42.79
CA ASP A 788 -27.65 14.27 -43.96
C ASP A 788 -28.02 15.58 -44.67
N ASN A 789 -27.27 16.64 -44.40
CA ASN A 789 -27.00 17.68 -45.40
C ASN A 789 -25.78 18.55 -45.05
N LEU A 790 -24.68 18.22 -45.76
CA LEU A 790 -23.64 19.12 -46.27
C LEU A 790 -22.74 19.93 -45.31
N ILE A 791 -21.47 19.59 -45.41
CA ILE A 791 -20.28 20.37 -45.05
C ILE A 791 -20.27 21.73 -45.79
N ASN A 792 -20.07 22.83 -45.06
CA ASN A 792 -19.16 23.91 -45.50
C ASN A 792 -18.79 24.85 -44.33
N PRO A 793 -17.51 25.26 -44.16
CA PRO A 793 -17.10 26.19 -43.11
C PRO A 793 -17.12 27.67 -43.56
N ALA A 794 -17.15 28.56 -42.55
CA ALA A 794 -16.99 30.02 -42.61
C ALA A 794 -18.14 30.88 -43.16
N THR A 795 -18.80 31.62 -42.26
CA THR A 795 -18.81 33.10 -42.31
C THR A 795 -19.15 33.72 -40.94
N VAL A 796 -18.67 34.94 -40.71
CA VAL A 796 -18.99 35.81 -39.56
C VAL A 796 -20.30 36.56 -39.83
N VAL A 797 -21.13 36.81 -38.80
CA VAL A 797 -21.77 38.13 -38.51
C VAL A 797 -22.61 38.08 -37.21
N THR A 798 -22.67 39.24 -36.55
CA THR A 798 -23.35 39.56 -35.28
C THR A 798 -24.88 39.67 -35.39
N THR A 799 -25.62 39.44 -34.30
CA THR A 799 -26.45 40.48 -33.61
C THR A 799 -27.34 39.93 -32.47
N SER A 800 -27.27 40.64 -31.34
CA SER A 800 -28.34 41.02 -30.38
C SER A 800 -29.70 40.31 -30.42
N ALA A 801 -30.20 39.67 -29.36
CA ALA A 801 -30.58 40.17 -28.03
C ALA A 801 -32.11 40.29 -27.88
N LEU A 802 -32.65 39.75 -26.78
CA LEU A 802 -33.86 40.24 -26.12
C LEU A 802 -33.78 39.85 -24.63
N THR A 803 -34.22 40.76 -23.77
CA THR A 803 -34.01 40.77 -22.31
C THR A 803 -35.36 40.80 -21.57
N LEU A 804 -35.29 40.81 -20.22
CA LEU A 804 -36.37 41.12 -19.27
C LEU A 804 -37.34 39.97 -18.96
N ASN A 805 -37.95 39.87 -17.77
CA ASN A 805 -37.49 40.12 -16.37
C ASN A 805 -38.56 39.50 -15.42
N PRO A 806 -38.34 39.40 -14.09
CA PRO A 806 -39.11 38.49 -13.23
C PRO A 806 -40.13 39.15 -12.27
N SER A 807 -40.83 38.29 -11.49
CA SER A 807 -41.52 38.54 -10.20
C SER A 807 -42.99 39.03 -10.25
N PRO A 808 -43.77 39.04 -9.13
CA PRO A 808 -43.69 38.25 -7.87
C PRO A 808 -45.06 37.71 -7.33
N SER A 809 -45.00 37.08 -6.14
CA SER A 809 -45.99 37.14 -5.03
C SER A 809 -47.12 36.09 -4.93
N GLY A 810 -47.41 35.70 -3.67
CA GLY A 810 -48.50 34.78 -3.29
C GLY A 810 -48.30 34.26 -1.85
N SER A 811 -49.05 34.78 -0.88
CA SER A 811 -48.91 34.48 0.56
C SER A 811 -49.92 33.42 1.04
N GLY A 812 -49.62 32.75 2.16
CA GLY A 812 -50.58 31.87 2.85
C GLY A 812 -50.00 31.25 4.14
N THR A 813 -50.60 31.55 5.29
CA THR A 813 -50.22 31.04 6.63
C THR A 813 -51.40 30.29 7.27
N SER A 814 -51.20 29.77 8.49
CA SER A 814 -52.20 29.17 9.43
C SER A 814 -52.55 27.68 9.27
N ASP A 815 -52.93 26.93 10.31
CA ASP A 815 -52.43 26.86 11.71
C ASP A 815 -53.01 25.60 12.43
N LEU A 816 -52.49 25.29 13.62
CA LEU A 816 -53.17 24.62 14.77
C LEU A 816 -53.81 23.20 14.64
N ALA A 817 -53.04 22.21 15.12
CA ALA A 817 -53.23 21.48 16.39
C ALA A 817 -54.54 20.72 16.78
N SER A 818 -54.29 19.47 17.24
CA SER A 818 -54.87 18.76 18.41
C SER A 818 -56.26 18.08 18.35
N LEU A 819 -56.32 16.78 18.70
CA LEU A 819 -56.94 16.23 19.94
C LEU A 819 -57.04 14.67 19.93
N LEU A 820 -56.56 14.05 21.02
CA LEU A 820 -56.98 12.74 21.57
C LEU A 820 -58.10 13.01 22.63
N PRO A 821 -58.87 12.04 23.23
CA PRO A 821 -58.40 10.69 23.65
C PRO A 821 -59.45 9.53 23.86
N GLU A 822 -58.97 8.36 24.34
CA GLU A 822 -59.67 7.31 25.15
C GLU A 822 -60.90 6.53 24.56
N LYS A 823 -61.31 5.30 24.97
CA LYS A 823 -60.88 4.33 26.02
C LYS A 823 -61.30 2.85 25.74
N GLU A 824 -60.83 1.95 26.61
CA GLU A 824 -60.79 0.47 26.64
C GLU A 824 -62.10 -0.37 26.78
N LYS A 825 -62.03 -1.66 26.38
CA LYS A 825 -62.41 -2.95 27.06
C LYS A 825 -62.40 -4.09 26.00
N GLY A 826 -62.01 -5.37 26.15
CA GLY A 826 -62.17 -6.41 27.19
C GLY A 826 -63.11 -7.53 26.64
N LEU A 827 -62.95 -8.86 26.81
CA LEU A 827 -62.05 -9.75 27.60
C LEU A 827 -62.19 -11.24 27.12
N GLY A 828 -61.18 -12.11 27.37
CA GLY A 828 -61.26 -13.60 27.28
C GLY A 828 -61.01 -14.28 25.90
N ASP A 829 -60.55 -15.53 25.79
CA ASP A 829 -60.05 -16.47 26.82
C ASP A 829 -59.16 -17.62 26.25
N GLU A 830 -58.42 -18.29 27.15
CA GLU A 830 -57.69 -19.59 27.14
C GLU A 830 -57.15 -20.32 25.87
N GLY A 831 -55.92 -20.86 26.00
CA GLY A 831 -55.61 -22.27 25.62
C GLY A 831 -54.52 -22.56 24.57
N GLY A 832 -53.52 -23.37 24.94
CA GLY A 832 -52.69 -24.14 23.98
C GLY A 832 -51.18 -23.85 23.96
N SER A 833 -50.37 -24.81 24.39
CA SER A 833 -48.91 -24.74 24.47
C SER A 833 -48.20 -25.24 23.20
N GLU A 834 -47.27 -24.46 22.64
CA GLU A 834 -46.07 -25.00 21.98
C GLU A 834 -44.95 -23.94 21.91
N GLY A 835 -43.75 -24.31 22.36
CA GLY A 835 -42.68 -23.37 22.68
C GLY A 835 -41.88 -22.86 21.48
N LYS A 836 -42.36 -21.83 20.78
CA LYS A 836 -41.53 -21.01 19.88
C LYS A 836 -40.92 -19.83 20.65
N ILE A 837 -39.61 -19.83 20.84
CA ILE A 837 -38.85 -18.70 21.40
C ILE A 837 -38.98 -17.51 20.44
N LYS A 838 -39.74 -16.48 20.85
CA LYS A 838 -39.82 -15.20 20.12
C LYS A 838 -38.54 -14.40 20.34
N TYR A 839 -37.88 -14.00 19.27
CA TYR A 839 -36.75 -13.07 19.34
C TYR A 839 -37.21 -11.71 19.92
N GLY A 840 -36.52 -11.26 20.96
CA GLY A 840 -36.77 -9.97 21.62
C GLY A 840 -36.38 -8.76 20.76
N ARG A 841 -36.82 -7.57 21.20
CA ARG A 841 -36.61 -6.28 20.51
C ARG A 841 -35.13 -5.99 20.24
N VAL A 842 -34.84 -5.45 19.06
CA VAL A 842 -33.53 -4.89 18.71
C VAL A 842 -33.31 -3.57 19.45
N ASN A 843 -32.49 -3.59 20.50
CA ASN A 843 -31.95 -2.36 21.09
C ASN A 843 -30.70 -1.91 20.29
N LYS A 844 -30.79 -0.78 19.59
CA LYS A 844 -29.61 -0.12 19.00
C LYS A 844 -28.70 0.39 20.11
N LEU A 845 -27.63 -0.33 20.39
CA LEU A 845 -26.55 0.10 21.29
C LEU A 845 -25.83 1.33 20.71
N VAL A 846 -25.81 2.43 21.46
CA VAL A 846 -25.12 3.67 21.08
C VAL A 846 -23.62 3.54 21.35
N ILE A 847 -22.82 3.60 20.28
CA ILE A 847 -21.35 3.66 20.36
C ILE A 847 -20.95 5.08 20.78
N ALA A 848 -20.33 5.24 21.94
CA ALA A 848 -19.82 6.53 22.41
C ALA A 848 -18.43 6.82 21.79
N PRO A 849 -18.30 7.82 20.90
CA PRO A 849 -17.09 8.04 20.12
C PRO A 849 -15.88 8.42 21.00
N SER A 850 -14.69 7.99 20.56
CA SER A 850 -13.39 8.45 21.06
C SER A 850 -12.74 9.36 20.01
N PRO A 851 -12.02 10.42 20.39
CA PRO A 851 -11.47 11.38 19.44
C PRO A 851 -10.17 10.89 18.76
N HIS A 852 -10.25 10.85 17.42
CA HIS A 852 -9.18 10.98 16.41
C HIS A 852 -8.26 9.81 15.98
N VAL A 853 -7.99 9.87 14.67
CA VAL A 853 -7.04 9.13 13.79
C VAL A 853 -7.45 7.70 13.41
N SER A 854 -8.15 7.59 12.27
CA SER A 854 -8.59 6.33 11.62
C SER A 854 -7.59 5.80 10.58
N LEU A 855 -7.49 4.47 10.50
CA LEU A 855 -6.71 3.66 9.54
C LEU A 855 -7.55 2.42 9.15
N PRO A 856 -7.28 1.72 8.03
CA PRO A 856 -8.31 1.03 7.26
C PRO A 856 -8.58 -0.41 7.73
N PHE A 857 -9.45 -0.56 8.71
CA PHE A 857 -10.10 -1.83 9.03
C PHE A 857 -11.57 -1.55 9.34
N PRO A 858 -12.53 -2.46 9.04
CA PRO A 858 -13.96 -2.17 9.11
C PRO A 858 -14.35 -1.55 10.45
N GLU A 859 -14.74 -0.27 10.44
CA GLU A 859 -14.75 0.59 11.63
C GLU A 859 -15.77 0.16 12.71
N THR A 860 -16.72 -0.72 12.36
CA THR A 860 -17.75 -1.19 13.30
C THR A 860 -17.72 -2.70 13.48
N ILE A 861 -17.35 -3.13 14.70
CA ILE A 861 -17.69 -4.46 15.20
C ILE A 861 -19.17 -4.45 15.56
N ALA A 862 -19.99 -5.13 14.77
CA ALA A 862 -21.41 -5.31 15.04
C ALA A 862 -21.61 -6.62 15.81
N CYS A 863 -22.34 -6.55 16.93
CA CYS A 863 -22.65 -7.71 17.76
C CYS A 863 -24.16 -7.83 18.00
N ARG A 864 -24.57 -9.02 18.43
CA ARG A 864 -25.86 -9.32 19.03
C ARG A 864 -25.61 -10.00 20.37
N VAL A 865 -26.20 -9.49 21.44
CA VAL A 865 -26.09 -10.02 22.80
C VAL A 865 -27.45 -10.54 23.23
N ASP A 866 -27.52 -11.69 23.89
CA ASP A 866 -28.77 -12.18 24.49
C ASP A 866 -28.95 -11.76 25.96
N ASP A 867 -30.18 -11.92 26.46
CA ASP A 867 -30.53 -11.55 27.84
C ASP A 867 -29.73 -12.34 28.88
N GLY A 868 -29.34 -13.58 28.56
CA GLY A 868 -28.54 -14.43 29.44
C GLY A 868 -27.13 -13.89 29.64
N PHE A 869 -26.47 -13.47 28.57
CA PHE A 869 -25.17 -12.82 28.62
C PHE A 869 -25.23 -11.47 29.36
N CYS A 870 -26.26 -10.67 29.10
CA CYS A 870 -26.48 -9.42 29.84
C CYS A 870 -26.69 -9.66 31.34
N GLN A 871 -27.53 -10.63 31.71
CA GLN A 871 -27.78 -10.99 33.12
C GLN A 871 -26.52 -11.50 33.81
N TRP A 872 -25.73 -12.34 33.17
CA TRP A 872 -24.45 -12.81 33.71
C TRP A 872 -23.48 -11.64 33.91
N LEU A 873 -23.21 -10.85 32.86
CA LEU A 873 -22.23 -9.76 32.91
C LEU A 873 -22.62 -8.64 33.89
N SER A 874 -23.92 -8.41 34.10
CA SER A 874 -24.40 -7.44 35.10
C SER A 874 -24.11 -7.87 36.54
N ARG A 875 -24.04 -9.18 36.82
CA ARG A 875 -23.88 -9.75 38.16
C ARG A 875 -22.43 -10.00 38.54
N VAL A 876 -21.62 -10.54 37.63
CA VAL A 876 -20.19 -10.80 37.88
C VAL A 876 -19.44 -9.49 38.10
N ASP A 877 -18.38 -9.54 38.91
CA ASP A 877 -17.54 -8.37 39.18
C ASP A 877 -16.30 -8.38 38.29
N GLY A 878 -16.50 -8.09 37.01
CA GLY A 878 -15.44 -8.12 36.02
C GLY A 878 -15.91 -7.92 34.59
N SER A 879 -15.02 -8.20 33.65
CA SER A 879 -15.20 -7.98 32.21
C SER A 879 -14.38 -8.99 31.40
N LEU A 880 -14.56 -9.00 30.08
CA LEU A 880 -13.82 -9.88 29.16
C LEU A 880 -12.82 -9.07 28.33
N ILE A 881 -11.72 -9.73 27.96
CA ILE A 881 -10.81 -9.29 26.91
C ILE A 881 -10.66 -10.41 25.87
N LEU A 882 -10.79 -10.06 24.59
CA LEU A 882 -10.68 -10.97 23.45
C LEU A 882 -9.59 -10.51 22.50
N SER A 883 -8.92 -11.45 21.83
CA SER A 883 -8.05 -11.17 20.68
C SER A 883 -8.67 -11.66 19.37
N THR A 884 -8.39 -10.95 18.28
CA THR A 884 -8.88 -11.29 16.93
C THR A 884 -7.74 -11.21 15.92
N TYR A 885 -7.37 -12.35 15.34
CA TYR A 885 -6.16 -12.45 14.52
C TYR A 885 -6.31 -11.71 13.17
N GLN A 886 -7.37 -12.01 12.41
CA GLN A 886 -7.63 -11.39 11.10
C GLN A 886 -8.19 -9.97 11.17
N ALA A 887 -8.99 -9.64 12.20
CA ALA A 887 -9.60 -8.31 12.32
C ALA A 887 -8.64 -7.27 12.94
N GLY A 888 -7.51 -7.70 13.52
CA GLY A 888 -6.51 -6.80 14.10
C GLY A 888 -6.97 -6.08 15.35
N LYS A 889 -7.97 -6.63 16.08
CA LYS A 889 -8.56 -5.99 17.27
C LYS A 889 -8.32 -6.81 18.53
N VAL A 890 -7.99 -6.13 19.61
CA VAL A 890 -8.28 -6.57 20.98
C VAL A 890 -9.62 -5.94 21.38
N ILE A 891 -10.54 -6.72 21.93
CA ILE A 891 -11.90 -6.29 22.24
C ILE A 891 -12.14 -6.42 23.74
N LEU A 892 -12.40 -5.31 24.42
CA LEU A 892 -12.84 -5.30 25.82
C LEU A 892 -14.37 -5.31 25.87
N ILE A 893 -14.95 -6.18 26.70
CA ILE A 893 -16.41 -6.33 26.88
C ILE A 893 -16.75 -6.16 28.36
N GLY A 894 -17.38 -5.04 28.70
CA GLY A 894 -17.71 -4.64 30.06
C GLY A 894 -19.20 -4.34 30.27
N TRP A 895 -19.56 -3.86 31.46
CA TRP A 895 -20.92 -3.49 31.83
C TRP A 895 -20.99 -2.07 32.38
N ASN A 896 -21.82 -1.20 31.79
CA ASN A 896 -21.90 0.21 32.21
C ASN A 896 -22.93 0.52 33.30
N GLY A 897 -23.57 -0.50 33.87
CA GLY A 897 -24.70 -0.37 34.80
C GLY A 897 -26.06 -0.55 34.13
N GLN A 898 -26.17 -0.37 32.81
CA GLN A 898 -27.41 -0.49 32.04
C GLN A 898 -27.32 -1.51 30.89
N GLN A 899 -26.17 -1.61 30.25
CA GLN A 899 -25.95 -2.44 29.06
C GLN A 899 -24.49 -2.91 28.94
N VAL A 900 -24.27 -3.91 28.09
CA VAL A 900 -22.94 -4.37 27.69
C VAL A 900 -22.23 -3.28 26.87
N THR A 901 -20.98 -3.00 27.19
CA THR A 901 -20.11 -2.09 26.42
C THR A 901 -19.03 -2.87 25.71
N ILE A 902 -18.82 -2.58 24.42
CA ILE A 902 -17.77 -3.18 23.60
C ILE A 902 -16.79 -2.09 23.18
N LEU A 903 -15.50 -2.33 23.41
CA LEU A 903 -14.43 -1.37 23.18
C LEU A 903 -13.28 -2.03 22.42
N PRO A 904 -13.28 -1.94 21.06
CA PRO A 904 -12.17 -2.44 20.25
C PRO A 904 -10.93 -1.53 20.34
N ARG A 905 -9.77 -2.14 20.15
CA ARG A 905 -8.44 -1.54 20.17
C ARG A 905 -7.55 -2.20 19.13
N ASP A 906 -6.87 -1.41 18.31
CA ASP A 906 -6.04 -1.89 17.20
C ASP A 906 -4.69 -2.47 17.64
N PHE A 907 -4.42 -3.71 17.24
CA PHE A 907 -3.13 -4.39 17.39
C PHE A 907 -2.79 -5.21 16.13
N PRO A 908 -1.50 -5.34 15.76
CA PRO A 908 -1.10 -6.11 14.58
C PRO A 908 -1.20 -7.62 14.83
N LYS A 909 -2.33 -8.22 14.43
CA LYS A 909 -2.66 -9.64 14.63
C LYS A 909 -2.48 -10.12 16.09
N PRO A 910 -3.30 -9.63 17.03
CA PRO A 910 -3.26 -10.11 18.42
C PRO A 910 -3.60 -11.61 18.49
N MET A 911 -2.83 -12.34 19.29
CA MET A 911 -2.90 -13.79 19.46
C MET A 911 -3.21 -14.15 20.93
N GLY A 912 -2.34 -14.88 21.64
CA GLY A 912 -2.60 -15.26 23.04
C GLY A 912 -2.71 -14.08 24.01
N ILE A 913 -3.45 -14.28 25.11
CA ILE A 913 -3.65 -13.32 26.20
C ILE A 913 -3.40 -14.01 27.55
N ALA A 914 -2.60 -13.42 28.43
CA ALA A 914 -2.48 -13.85 29.83
C ALA A 914 -2.85 -12.72 30.80
N VAL A 915 -3.56 -13.06 31.87
CA VAL A 915 -3.95 -12.13 32.95
C VAL A 915 -3.50 -12.70 34.29
N ALA A 916 -2.91 -11.85 35.15
CA ALA A 916 -2.54 -12.21 36.52
C ALA A 916 -2.67 -10.99 37.43
N GLY A 917 -3.84 -10.84 38.06
CA GLY A 917 -4.22 -9.64 38.81
C GLY A 917 -4.23 -8.41 37.90
N ASP A 918 -3.58 -7.34 38.33
CA ASP A 918 -3.44 -6.09 37.56
C ASP A 918 -2.44 -6.16 36.39
N ARG A 919 -1.87 -7.33 36.10
CA ARG A 919 -0.98 -7.56 34.94
C ARG A 919 -1.71 -8.24 33.80
N LEU A 920 -1.49 -7.74 32.60
CA LEU A 920 -2.01 -8.28 31.34
C LEU A 920 -0.83 -8.45 30.38
N ALA A 921 -0.71 -9.61 29.72
CA ALA A 921 0.21 -9.83 28.61
C ALA A 921 -0.56 -10.12 27.33
N LEU A 922 -0.07 -9.60 26.21
CA LEU A 922 -0.65 -9.78 24.88
C LEU A 922 0.46 -10.14 23.89
N ALA A 923 0.31 -11.26 23.18
CA ALA A 923 1.10 -11.53 21.98
C ALA A 923 0.48 -10.84 20.75
N THR A 924 1.33 -10.29 19.90
CA THR A 924 0.99 -9.80 18.55
C THR A 924 1.89 -10.50 17.53
N GLN A 925 1.81 -10.15 16.24
CA GLN A 925 2.63 -10.80 15.21
C GLN A 925 4.14 -10.77 15.51
N GLN A 926 4.65 -9.70 16.14
CA GLN A 926 6.09 -9.49 16.32
C GLN A 926 6.51 -9.01 17.72
N GLU A 927 5.56 -8.92 18.65
CA GLU A 927 5.77 -8.34 19.98
C GLU A 927 5.05 -9.16 21.07
N VAL A 928 5.61 -9.12 22.28
CA VAL A 928 4.86 -9.43 23.51
C VAL A 928 4.81 -8.18 24.36
N LEU A 929 3.60 -7.67 24.60
CA LEU A 929 3.35 -6.46 25.36
C LEU A 929 2.90 -6.81 26.78
N LEU A 930 3.59 -6.28 27.77
CA LEU A 930 3.22 -6.35 29.17
C LEU A 930 2.57 -5.03 29.60
N PHE A 931 1.33 -5.12 30.06
CA PHE A 931 0.55 -4.02 30.59
C PHE A 931 0.40 -4.14 32.10
N ALA A 932 0.32 -2.99 32.76
CA ALA A 932 -0.10 -2.89 34.16
C ALA A 932 -1.29 -1.94 34.28
N ASN A 933 -2.31 -2.34 35.04
CA ASN A 933 -3.45 -1.50 35.36
C ASN A 933 -3.01 -0.26 36.17
N ALA A 934 -3.51 0.91 35.77
CA ALA A 934 -3.34 2.19 36.44
C ALA A 934 -4.71 2.76 36.81
N SER A 935 -5.46 2.03 37.65
CA SER A 935 -6.84 2.34 38.05
C SER A 935 -7.03 3.79 38.54
N VAL A 936 -6.07 4.34 39.29
CA VAL A 936 -6.04 5.75 39.75
C VAL A 936 -6.16 6.74 38.59
N LEU A 937 -5.59 6.43 37.42
CA LEU A 937 -5.64 7.27 36.22
C LEU A 937 -6.87 6.99 35.34
N ALA A 938 -7.54 5.84 35.51
CA ALA A 938 -8.68 5.43 34.69
C ALA A 938 -9.86 6.39 34.80
N ALA A 939 -10.14 6.86 36.02
CA ALA A 939 -11.21 7.82 36.28
C ALA A 939 -11.00 9.16 35.56
N ALA A 940 -9.76 9.62 35.39
CA ALA A 940 -9.43 10.89 34.73
C ALA A 940 -9.04 10.73 33.24
N TYR A 941 -9.08 9.51 32.69
CA TYR A 941 -8.57 9.24 31.34
C TYR A 941 -9.35 9.97 30.22
N VAL A 942 -10.66 10.15 30.40
CA VAL A 942 -11.52 10.94 29.50
C VAL A 942 -11.99 12.19 30.26
N PRO A 943 -11.39 13.38 30.04
CA PRO A 943 -11.66 14.57 30.85
C PRO A 943 -13.14 14.92 30.94
N ASN A 944 -13.86 14.84 29.81
CA ASN A 944 -15.28 15.21 29.73
C ASN A 944 -16.23 14.11 30.24
N GLN A 945 -15.73 12.94 30.66
CA GLN A 945 -16.52 11.81 31.17
C GLN A 945 -15.76 11.11 32.32
N PRO A 946 -15.52 11.80 33.45
CA PRO A 946 -14.77 11.25 34.56
C PRO A 946 -15.48 10.02 35.16
N GLY A 947 -14.71 9.00 35.52
CA GLY A 947 -15.24 7.73 36.02
C GLY A 947 -15.95 6.87 34.96
N ARG A 948 -15.75 7.14 33.65
CA ARG A 948 -16.21 6.27 32.54
C ARG A 948 -15.59 4.87 32.60
N TYR A 949 -14.32 4.79 33.01
CA TYR A 949 -13.56 3.55 33.13
C TYR A 949 -13.07 3.36 34.57
N ASP A 950 -13.01 2.11 35.03
CA ASP A 950 -12.50 1.72 36.36
C ASP A 950 -11.09 1.10 36.32
N ALA A 951 -10.68 0.59 35.15
CA ALA A 951 -9.32 0.11 34.89
C ALA A 951 -8.73 0.75 33.62
N LEU A 952 -7.40 0.97 33.65
CA LEU A 952 -6.63 1.52 32.53
C LEU A 952 -5.32 0.76 32.40
N TYR A 953 -5.26 -0.20 31.47
CA TYR A 953 -4.04 -0.94 31.18
C TYR A 953 -3.06 -0.08 30.37
N LEU A 954 -1.94 0.26 31.01
CA LEU A 954 -0.83 1.00 30.39
C LEU A 954 0.27 0.02 29.96
N PRO A 955 0.77 0.07 28.71
CA PRO A 955 1.92 -0.72 28.30
C PRO A 955 3.16 -0.29 29.09
N ARG A 956 3.89 -1.26 29.64
CA ARG A 956 5.10 -1.05 30.46
C ARG A 956 6.36 -1.60 29.82
N VAL A 957 6.25 -2.76 29.17
CA VAL A 957 7.37 -3.41 28.48
C VAL A 957 6.84 -3.99 27.17
N THR A 958 7.59 -3.80 26.09
CA THR A 958 7.31 -4.41 24.78
C THR A 958 8.55 -5.21 24.35
N TYR A 959 8.46 -6.53 24.44
CA TYR A 959 9.50 -7.43 23.95
C TYR A 959 9.35 -7.57 22.43
N ARG A 960 10.48 -7.51 21.71
CA ARG A 960 10.54 -7.67 20.25
C ARG A 960 10.87 -9.12 19.93
N THR A 961 9.85 -9.94 19.69
CA THR A 961 10.00 -11.39 19.46
C THR A 961 10.14 -11.75 17.98
N GLY A 962 9.72 -10.87 17.07
CA GLY A 962 9.52 -11.28 15.67
C GLY A 962 8.42 -12.34 15.54
N ASP A 963 8.35 -12.95 14.35
CA ASP A 963 7.23 -13.79 13.90
C ASP A 963 7.31 -15.23 14.47
N LEU A 964 7.18 -15.39 15.80
CA LEU A 964 7.21 -16.68 16.52
C LEU A 964 5.86 -17.42 16.54
N HIS A 965 4.77 -16.75 16.12
CA HIS A 965 3.39 -17.27 16.17
C HIS A 965 2.99 -17.71 17.58
N ILE A 966 3.02 -16.79 18.55
CA ILE A 966 2.75 -17.08 19.96
C ILE A 966 1.25 -17.33 20.17
N HIS A 967 0.85 -18.61 20.21
CA HIS A 967 -0.55 -19.02 20.18
C HIS A 967 -1.26 -18.95 21.54
N ASP A 968 -0.56 -19.22 22.63
CA ASP A 968 -1.10 -19.23 24.00
C ASP A 968 -0.05 -18.70 24.99
N LEU A 969 -0.52 -18.09 26.07
CA LEU A 969 0.27 -17.33 27.04
C LEU A 969 -0.26 -17.60 28.45
N ALA A 970 0.62 -17.78 29.42
CA ALA A 970 0.21 -17.93 30.82
C ALA A 970 1.29 -17.46 31.81
N TYR A 971 0.86 -16.84 32.90
CA TYR A 971 1.75 -16.55 34.03
C TYR A 971 1.90 -17.79 34.92
N GLY A 972 3.15 -18.14 35.22
CA GLY A 972 3.53 -19.09 36.27
C GLY A 972 4.47 -18.43 37.28
N ASP A 973 4.95 -19.21 38.24
CA ASP A 973 5.83 -18.74 39.33
C ASP A 973 7.16 -18.20 38.78
N GLU A 974 7.65 -18.82 37.71
CA GLU A 974 8.89 -18.45 37.02
C GLU A 974 8.69 -17.35 35.96
N GLY A 975 7.53 -16.68 35.93
CA GLY A 975 7.22 -15.57 35.04
C GLY A 975 6.24 -15.91 33.91
N LEU A 976 6.32 -15.18 32.80
CA LEU A 976 5.42 -15.34 31.66
C LEU A 976 5.93 -16.46 30.73
N TRP A 977 5.16 -17.54 30.67
CA TRP A 977 5.36 -18.67 29.76
C TRP A 977 4.53 -18.48 28.51
N PHE A 978 5.05 -18.95 27.37
CA PHE A 978 4.34 -18.88 26.11
C PHE A 978 4.64 -20.05 25.18
N VAL A 979 3.68 -20.32 24.30
CA VAL A 979 3.78 -21.35 23.26
C VAL A 979 4.41 -20.77 22.01
N ASN A 980 5.64 -21.17 21.69
CA ASN A 980 6.32 -20.84 20.45
C ASN A 980 6.01 -21.91 19.39
N THR A 981 4.86 -21.73 18.72
CA THR A 981 4.32 -22.64 17.70
C THR A 981 5.33 -22.89 16.58
N ARG A 982 5.96 -21.80 16.08
CA ARG A 982 6.89 -21.87 14.95
C ARG A 982 8.11 -22.74 15.22
N PHE A 983 8.61 -22.75 16.45
CA PHE A 983 9.71 -23.62 16.90
C PHE A 983 9.21 -24.86 17.66
N SER A 984 7.90 -25.09 17.75
CA SER A 984 7.28 -26.23 18.43
C SER A 984 7.76 -26.43 19.89
N CYS A 985 7.89 -25.34 20.66
CA CYS A 985 8.41 -25.37 22.02
C CYS A 985 7.68 -24.42 22.99
N LEU A 986 7.82 -24.67 24.29
CA LEU A 986 7.51 -23.70 25.34
C LEU A 986 8.72 -22.81 25.60
N ALA A 987 8.46 -21.51 25.73
CA ALA A 987 9.49 -20.49 25.90
C ALA A 987 9.09 -19.43 26.93
N GLN A 988 10.07 -18.63 27.32
CA GLN A 988 9.90 -17.42 28.13
C GLN A 988 10.49 -16.21 27.43
N ILE A 989 9.96 -15.03 27.76
CA ILE A 989 10.47 -13.73 27.34
C ILE A 989 11.76 -13.38 28.09
N ASP A 990 12.69 -12.70 27.41
CA ASP A 990 14.00 -12.34 27.94
C ASP A 990 14.45 -10.95 27.41
N PRO A 991 15.21 -10.15 28.16
CA PRO A 991 15.67 -8.83 27.70
C PRO A 991 16.85 -8.87 26.72
N GLU A 992 17.65 -9.95 26.68
CA GLU A 992 18.83 -10.09 25.81
C GLU A 992 18.52 -10.96 24.57
N PHE A 993 17.67 -11.98 24.72
CA PHE A 993 17.32 -12.93 23.66
C PHE A 993 15.87 -12.77 23.18
N THR A 994 15.64 -13.05 21.89
CA THR A 994 14.31 -13.04 21.27
C THR A 994 13.29 -13.90 22.04
N PHE A 995 13.75 -15.05 22.54
CA PHE A 995 13.06 -15.90 23.50
C PHE A 995 14.08 -16.88 24.11
N ILE A 996 13.79 -17.42 25.29
CA ILE A 996 14.52 -18.57 25.84
C ILE A 996 13.63 -19.82 25.74
N PRO A 997 13.99 -20.84 24.95
CA PRO A 997 13.30 -22.13 24.97
C PRO A 997 13.52 -22.81 26.32
N ARG A 998 12.47 -23.40 26.87
CA ARG A 998 12.49 -24.07 28.18
C ARG A 998 12.12 -25.55 28.11
N TRP A 999 11.28 -25.93 27.14
CA TRP A 999 10.82 -27.30 26.95
C TRP A 999 10.35 -27.48 25.50
N GLN A 1000 10.51 -28.68 24.95
CA GLN A 1000 9.93 -29.11 23.67
C GLN A 1000 9.36 -30.53 23.83
N PRO A 1001 8.38 -30.95 23.00
CA PRO A 1001 7.92 -32.34 23.01
C PRO A 1001 9.06 -33.32 22.76
N SER A 1002 9.01 -34.48 23.41
CA SER A 1002 10.05 -35.53 23.33
C SER A 1002 10.32 -36.03 21.89
N PHE A 1003 9.33 -35.94 21.01
CA PHE A 1003 9.42 -36.32 19.60
C PHE A 1003 9.99 -35.22 18.68
N ILE A 1004 10.15 -33.97 19.14
CA ILE A 1004 10.77 -32.91 18.34
C ILE A 1004 12.29 -33.07 18.40
N SER A 1005 12.92 -33.36 17.26
CA SER A 1005 14.38 -33.58 17.20
C SER A 1005 15.19 -32.28 17.25
N GLN A 1006 14.65 -31.16 16.79
CA GLN A 1006 15.37 -29.89 16.69
C GLN A 1006 14.45 -28.66 16.78
N LEU A 1007 14.92 -27.62 17.48
CA LEU A 1007 14.29 -26.30 17.47
C LEU A 1007 14.60 -25.56 16.17
N VAL A 1008 13.74 -25.75 15.16
CA VAL A 1008 13.79 -25.05 13.86
C VAL A 1008 12.44 -24.38 13.56
N PRO A 1009 12.42 -23.27 12.79
CA PRO A 1009 11.22 -22.45 12.57
C PRO A 1009 10.22 -23.03 11.55
N GLU A 1010 9.95 -24.34 11.66
CA GLU A 1010 9.25 -25.18 10.68
C GLU A 1010 7.80 -25.55 11.06
N ASP A 1011 7.33 -25.17 12.26
CA ASP A 1011 5.99 -25.50 12.76
C ASP A 1011 5.65 -27.00 12.63
N ARG A 1012 6.45 -27.85 13.27
CA ARG A 1012 6.45 -29.31 13.02
C ARG A 1012 5.21 -30.03 13.56
N CYS A 1013 4.73 -29.61 14.72
CA CYS A 1013 3.58 -30.22 15.41
C CYS A 1013 2.39 -29.26 15.64
N HIS A 1014 2.58 -27.96 15.40
CA HIS A 1014 1.67 -26.89 15.81
C HIS A 1014 1.27 -26.97 17.28
N LEU A 1015 2.29 -26.93 18.15
CA LEU A 1015 2.11 -26.70 19.58
C LEU A 1015 1.35 -25.37 19.75
N ASN A 1016 0.16 -25.39 20.35
CA ASN A 1016 -0.79 -24.27 20.24
C ASN A 1016 -1.53 -23.90 21.53
N GLY A 1017 -1.27 -24.59 22.65
CA GLY A 1017 -1.98 -24.35 23.91
C GLY A 1017 -1.19 -24.78 25.14
N LEU A 1018 -1.42 -24.11 26.28
CA LEU A 1018 -0.68 -24.26 27.53
C LEU A 1018 -1.59 -24.20 28.76
N ALA A 1019 -1.53 -25.23 29.61
CA ALA A 1019 -2.13 -25.25 30.94
C ALA A 1019 -1.05 -25.12 32.02
N ILE A 1020 -1.19 -24.11 32.88
CA ILE A 1020 -0.41 -23.96 34.11
C ILE A 1020 -1.15 -24.63 35.27
N ALA A 1021 -0.46 -25.46 36.04
CA ALA A 1021 -0.91 -26.02 37.30
C ALA A 1021 0.21 -25.85 38.34
N ASP A 1022 -0.14 -25.55 39.59
CA ASP A 1022 0.83 -25.42 40.69
C ASP A 1022 2.03 -24.52 40.32
N GLY A 1023 1.72 -23.38 39.66
CA GLY A 1023 2.69 -22.38 39.22
C GLY A 1023 3.48 -22.72 37.95
N ARG A 1024 3.33 -23.91 37.36
CA ARG A 1024 4.19 -24.41 36.26
C ARG A 1024 3.41 -24.99 35.07
N PRO A 1025 3.99 -25.00 33.85
CA PRO A 1025 3.46 -25.76 32.73
C PRO A 1025 3.25 -27.23 33.09
N LYS A 1026 2.02 -27.74 32.91
CA LYS A 1026 1.66 -29.14 33.19
C LYS A 1026 1.19 -29.88 31.96
N TYR A 1027 0.31 -29.27 31.15
CA TYR A 1027 -0.15 -29.83 29.89
C TYR A 1027 -0.04 -28.84 28.75
N VAL A 1028 0.21 -29.35 27.55
CA VAL A 1028 0.17 -28.59 26.30
C VAL A 1028 -0.64 -29.34 25.25
N THR A 1029 -1.19 -28.60 24.29
CA THR A 1029 -1.85 -29.17 23.10
C THR A 1029 -1.01 -28.94 21.85
N ALA A 1030 -1.07 -29.89 20.92
CA ALA A 1030 -0.53 -29.76 19.57
C ALA A 1030 -1.50 -30.35 18.55
N LEU A 1031 -1.49 -29.86 17.30
CA LEU A 1031 -2.40 -30.34 16.25
C LEU A 1031 -1.97 -31.69 15.63
N GLY A 1032 -0.71 -32.10 15.81
CA GLY A 1032 -0.21 -33.37 15.32
C GLY A 1032 0.99 -33.90 16.11
N HIS A 1033 1.09 -35.22 16.27
CA HIS A 1033 2.31 -35.90 16.72
C HIS A 1033 3.28 -36.01 15.53
N SER A 1034 4.03 -34.94 15.25
CA SER A 1034 4.86 -34.79 14.05
C SER A 1034 6.18 -34.05 14.34
N ASP A 1035 7.26 -34.49 13.69
CA ASP A 1035 8.59 -33.87 13.70
C ASP A 1035 9.06 -33.46 12.27
N THR A 1036 8.15 -33.41 11.30
CA THR A 1036 8.42 -32.90 9.96
C THR A 1036 7.80 -31.51 9.78
N CYS A 1037 8.41 -30.65 8.96
CA CYS A 1037 7.91 -29.31 8.66
C CYS A 1037 6.43 -29.35 8.27
N ARG A 1038 5.56 -28.74 9.10
CA ARG A 1038 4.09 -28.73 8.96
C ARG A 1038 3.38 -30.10 8.88
N GLY A 1039 4.02 -31.21 9.26
CA GLY A 1039 3.45 -32.57 9.13
C GLY A 1039 2.16 -32.82 9.94
N TRP A 1040 1.80 -31.92 10.85
CA TRP A 1040 0.51 -31.94 11.54
C TRP A 1040 -0.71 -31.73 10.62
N GLN A 1041 -0.51 -31.15 9.42
CA GLN A 1041 -1.61 -30.82 8.50
C GLN A 1041 -2.32 -32.08 7.96
N ASP A 1042 -1.57 -33.15 7.70
CA ASP A 1042 -2.03 -34.38 7.04
C ASP A 1042 -3.14 -35.11 7.80
N ASN A 1043 -3.21 -34.95 9.12
CA ASN A 1043 -4.19 -35.61 9.99
C ASN A 1043 -4.87 -34.65 10.97
N LYS A 1044 -4.94 -33.35 10.68
CA LYS A 1044 -5.54 -32.31 11.57
C LYS A 1044 -6.91 -32.65 12.18
N ALA A 1045 -7.71 -33.49 11.52
CA ALA A 1045 -9.04 -33.89 11.98
C ALA A 1045 -9.04 -34.87 13.17
N MET A 1046 -7.97 -35.67 13.36
CA MET A 1046 -7.84 -36.64 14.48
C MET A 1046 -6.42 -36.75 15.07
N GLY A 1047 -5.43 -36.08 14.51
CA GLY A 1047 -4.02 -36.18 14.86
C GLY A 1047 -3.62 -35.38 16.11
N GLY A 1048 -4.54 -34.56 16.63
CA GLY A 1048 -4.30 -33.70 17.77
C GLY A 1048 -3.99 -34.46 19.05
N VAL A 1049 -3.10 -33.89 19.85
CA VAL A 1049 -2.57 -34.49 21.08
C VAL A 1049 -2.61 -33.55 22.27
N VAL A 1050 -2.70 -34.15 23.45
CA VAL A 1050 -2.38 -33.54 24.75
C VAL A 1050 -1.09 -34.18 25.25
N ILE A 1051 -0.13 -33.38 25.65
CA ILE A 1051 1.19 -33.82 26.11
C ILE A 1051 1.36 -33.37 27.56
N ASP A 1052 1.81 -34.29 28.42
CA ASP A 1052 2.21 -33.97 29.79
C ASP A 1052 3.64 -33.41 29.77
N VAL A 1053 3.83 -32.21 30.33
CA VAL A 1053 5.10 -31.48 30.22
C VAL A 1053 6.19 -32.09 31.10
N ALA A 1054 5.82 -32.67 32.25
CA ALA A 1054 6.78 -33.21 33.21
C ALA A 1054 7.40 -34.54 32.74
N THR A 1055 6.60 -35.37 32.08
CA THR A 1055 7.02 -36.65 31.49
C THR A 1055 7.50 -36.51 30.04
N GLY A 1056 6.97 -35.53 29.30
CA GLY A 1056 7.16 -35.39 27.85
C GLY A 1056 6.36 -36.39 27.03
N GLU A 1057 5.46 -37.17 27.64
CA GLU A 1057 4.67 -38.20 26.97
C GLU A 1057 3.36 -37.67 26.38
N VAL A 1058 2.93 -38.26 25.26
CA VAL A 1058 1.60 -38.01 24.66
C VAL A 1058 0.55 -38.68 25.54
N TRP A 1059 -0.01 -37.89 26.46
CA TRP A 1059 -1.03 -38.32 27.42
C TRP A 1059 -2.38 -38.63 26.76
N ARG A 1060 -2.71 -37.93 25.67
CA ARG A 1060 -3.91 -38.21 24.87
C ARG A 1060 -3.68 -37.92 23.39
N SER A 1061 -4.27 -38.74 22.52
CA SER A 1061 -4.33 -38.53 21.07
C SER A 1061 -5.77 -38.71 20.55
N GLY A 1062 -6.00 -38.47 19.26
CA GLY A 1062 -7.32 -38.61 18.64
C GLY A 1062 -8.15 -37.31 18.64
N LEU A 1063 -7.57 -36.16 18.98
CA LEU A 1063 -8.30 -34.90 19.09
C LEU A 1063 -8.36 -34.18 17.73
N SER A 1064 -9.48 -33.51 17.48
CA SER A 1064 -9.73 -32.68 16.31
C SER A 1064 -9.31 -31.25 16.60
N MET A 1065 -8.10 -30.89 16.16
CA MET A 1065 -7.47 -29.59 16.40
C MET A 1065 -7.62 -29.04 17.84
N PRO A 1066 -7.04 -29.67 18.87
CA PRO A 1066 -7.25 -29.26 20.26
C PRO A 1066 -6.66 -27.89 20.57
N HIS A 1067 -7.33 -27.07 21.39
CA HIS A 1067 -6.88 -25.72 21.78
C HIS A 1067 -7.12 -25.41 23.26
N SER A 1068 -6.42 -24.38 23.75
CA SER A 1068 -6.66 -23.68 25.02
C SER A 1068 -6.85 -24.62 26.23
N PRO A 1069 -5.89 -25.52 26.52
CA PRO A 1069 -5.95 -26.35 27.71
C PRO A 1069 -5.82 -25.46 28.96
N ARG A 1070 -6.63 -25.72 29.99
CA ARG A 1070 -6.66 -24.98 31.26
C ARG A 1070 -6.76 -25.98 32.42
N TRP A 1071 -5.94 -25.82 33.44
CA TRP A 1071 -6.07 -26.56 34.70
C TRP A 1071 -6.99 -25.80 35.64
N TYR A 1072 -8.09 -26.41 36.08
CA TYR A 1072 -9.09 -25.73 36.89
C TYR A 1072 -9.83 -26.71 37.81
N GLN A 1073 -9.96 -26.36 39.09
CA GLN A 1073 -10.58 -27.18 40.14
C GLN A 1073 -10.06 -28.65 40.15
N GLY A 1074 -8.74 -28.82 40.00
CA GLY A 1074 -8.08 -30.13 40.00
C GLY A 1074 -8.29 -30.99 38.76
N LYS A 1075 -8.89 -30.44 37.69
CA LYS A 1075 -9.13 -31.15 36.42
C LYS A 1075 -8.51 -30.42 35.24
N LEU A 1076 -8.22 -31.16 34.16
CA LEU A 1076 -7.85 -30.56 32.88
C LEU A 1076 -9.12 -30.25 32.08
N TRP A 1077 -9.18 -29.07 31.50
CA TRP A 1077 -10.21 -28.64 30.57
C TRP A 1077 -9.56 -28.27 29.25
N LEU A 1078 -10.19 -28.56 28.12
CA LEU A 1078 -9.67 -28.18 26.80
C LEU A 1078 -10.78 -28.09 25.75
N LEU A 1079 -10.48 -27.48 24.63
CA LEU A 1079 -11.38 -27.39 23.47
C LEU A 1079 -10.95 -28.43 22.43
N ASN A 1080 -11.87 -29.32 22.05
CA ASN A 1080 -11.71 -30.20 20.89
C ASN A 1080 -12.29 -29.46 19.67
N SER A 1081 -11.58 -28.42 19.22
CA SER A 1081 -12.10 -27.31 18.42
C SER A 1081 -12.68 -27.72 17.08
N GLY A 1082 -12.07 -28.68 16.40
CA GLY A 1082 -12.51 -29.23 15.12
C GLY A 1082 -13.82 -30.02 15.20
N ALA A 1083 -14.26 -30.41 16.40
CA ALA A 1083 -15.56 -31.03 16.67
C ALA A 1083 -16.57 -30.07 17.34
N GLY A 1084 -16.13 -28.88 17.75
CA GLY A 1084 -16.93 -27.89 18.48
C GLY A 1084 -17.19 -28.25 19.94
N GLU A 1085 -16.37 -29.12 20.55
CA GLU A 1085 -16.66 -29.71 21.86
C GLU A 1085 -15.78 -29.12 22.97
N VAL A 1086 -16.36 -28.97 24.16
CA VAL A 1086 -15.65 -28.61 25.39
C VAL A 1086 -15.47 -29.88 26.23
N TRP A 1087 -14.23 -30.23 26.51
CA TRP A 1087 -13.87 -31.44 27.25
C TRP A 1087 -13.45 -31.09 28.67
N GLN A 1088 -13.99 -31.81 29.65
CA GLN A 1088 -13.39 -31.97 30.98
C GLN A 1088 -12.70 -33.34 31.01
N VAL A 1089 -11.45 -33.40 31.46
CA VAL A 1089 -10.68 -34.63 31.57
C VAL A 1089 -10.27 -34.85 33.02
N ASP A 1090 -10.55 -36.03 33.51
CA ASP A 1090 -10.09 -36.52 34.81
C ASP A 1090 -8.60 -36.88 34.71
N PRO A 1091 -7.73 -36.30 35.57
CA PRO A 1091 -6.29 -36.43 35.44
C PRO A 1091 -5.75 -37.79 35.94
N GLU A 1092 -6.48 -38.50 36.79
CA GLU A 1092 -6.06 -39.78 37.37
C GLU A 1092 -6.42 -40.95 36.44
N THR A 1093 -7.59 -40.87 35.81
CA THR A 1093 -8.13 -41.94 34.95
C THR A 1093 -7.91 -41.70 33.45
N GLY A 1094 -7.60 -40.46 33.05
CA GLY A 1094 -7.54 -40.05 31.64
C GLY A 1094 -8.90 -40.10 30.91
N HIS A 1095 -9.99 -40.31 31.65
CA HIS A 1095 -11.35 -40.32 31.10
C HIS A 1095 -11.81 -38.89 30.83
N HIS A 1096 -12.34 -38.62 29.63
CA HIS A 1096 -12.90 -37.32 29.28
C HIS A 1096 -14.42 -37.37 29.21
N GLN A 1097 -15.05 -36.25 29.57
CA GLN A 1097 -16.47 -36.00 29.37
C GLN A 1097 -16.61 -34.81 28.42
N VAL A 1098 -17.41 -34.96 27.36
CA VAL A 1098 -17.91 -33.83 26.57
C VAL A 1098 -18.93 -33.09 27.43
N VAL A 1099 -18.57 -31.89 27.88
CA VAL A 1099 -19.42 -31.06 28.77
C VAL A 1099 -20.50 -30.35 27.96
N CYS A 1100 -20.14 -29.81 26.80
CA CYS A 1100 -21.08 -29.23 25.85
C CYS A 1100 -20.51 -29.26 24.43
N VAL A 1101 -21.38 -29.02 23.44
CA VAL A 1101 -21.01 -28.85 22.04
C VAL A 1101 -21.58 -27.52 21.54
N LEU A 1102 -20.77 -26.74 20.84
CA LEU A 1102 -21.07 -25.37 20.44
C LEU A 1102 -21.00 -25.19 18.92
N PRO A 1103 -21.85 -24.33 18.33
CA PRO A 1103 -21.95 -24.15 16.88
C PRO A 1103 -20.87 -23.19 16.34
N GLY A 1104 -19.60 -23.54 16.51
CA GLY A 1104 -18.45 -22.75 16.05
C GLY A 1104 -17.12 -23.39 16.45
N PHE A 1105 -16.05 -23.09 15.71
CA PHE A 1105 -14.71 -23.58 16.03
C PHE A 1105 -14.27 -22.97 17.35
N ALA A 1106 -14.24 -23.79 18.40
CA ALA A 1106 -14.02 -23.32 19.76
C ALA A 1106 -12.54 -22.93 19.95
N ARG A 1107 -12.27 -21.67 20.27
CA ARG A 1107 -10.91 -21.15 20.43
C ARG A 1107 -10.88 -20.06 21.51
N GLY A 1108 -9.94 -20.19 22.45
CA GLY A 1108 -9.95 -19.41 23.68
C GLY A 1108 -10.89 -20.03 24.72
N LEU A 1109 -10.33 -20.37 25.89
CA LEU A 1109 -11.05 -20.89 27.04
C LEU A 1109 -10.60 -20.17 28.31
N CYS A 1110 -11.54 -19.56 29.02
CA CYS A 1110 -11.33 -19.01 30.35
C CYS A 1110 -12.36 -19.59 31.32
N LEU A 1111 -11.92 -19.99 32.52
CA LEU A 1111 -12.75 -20.64 33.55
C LEU A 1111 -12.80 -19.75 34.77
N VAL A 1112 -14.01 -19.37 35.19
CA VAL A 1112 -14.26 -18.40 36.27
C VAL A 1112 -15.44 -18.89 37.11
N ASP A 1113 -15.22 -19.06 38.40
CA ASP A 1113 -16.15 -19.64 39.38
C ASP A 1113 -16.80 -20.95 38.92
N ASN A 1114 -18.04 -20.88 38.43
CA ASN A 1114 -18.84 -22.00 37.93
C ASN A 1114 -19.14 -21.87 36.43
N TYR A 1115 -18.34 -21.10 35.68
CA TYR A 1115 -18.59 -20.78 34.28
C TYR A 1115 -17.36 -21.02 33.39
N ALA A 1116 -17.59 -21.58 32.20
CA ALA A 1116 -16.66 -21.52 31.09
C ALA A 1116 -17.05 -20.39 30.13
N LEU A 1117 -16.06 -19.60 29.76
CA LEU A 1117 -16.13 -18.51 28.79
C LEU A 1117 -15.37 -18.98 27.56
N ILE A 1118 -16.10 -19.28 26.48
CA ILE A 1118 -15.55 -19.95 25.31
C ILE A 1118 -15.72 -19.04 24.09
N GLY A 1119 -14.59 -18.76 23.42
CA GLY A 1119 -14.61 -18.09 22.13
C GLY A 1119 -15.00 -19.08 21.02
N LEU A 1120 -15.79 -18.61 20.05
CA LEU A 1120 -16.18 -19.32 18.85
C LEU A 1120 -15.73 -18.54 17.61
N SER A 1121 -15.26 -19.29 16.62
CA SER A 1121 -14.83 -18.78 15.32
C SER A 1121 -15.58 -19.45 14.17
N GLN A 1122 -15.77 -18.72 13.07
CA GLN A 1122 -16.24 -19.31 11.82
C GLN A 1122 -15.06 -19.99 11.11
N VAL A 1123 -15.21 -21.27 10.78
CA VAL A 1123 -14.28 -21.97 9.89
C VAL A 1123 -14.43 -21.39 8.49
N ARG A 1124 -13.32 -20.94 7.89
CA ARG A 1124 -13.27 -20.65 6.45
C ARG A 1124 -12.81 -21.90 5.72
N GLU A 1125 -13.45 -22.20 4.59
CA GLU A 1125 -12.95 -23.16 3.61
C GLU A 1125 -11.64 -22.66 2.99
N THR A 1126 -10.56 -23.04 3.65
CA THR A 1126 -9.16 -22.91 3.25
C THR A 1126 -8.52 -24.28 3.47
N SER A 1127 -7.49 -24.62 2.70
CA SER A 1127 -6.78 -25.92 2.79
C SER A 1127 -6.42 -26.31 4.24
N MET A 1128 -6.09 -25.32 5.06
CA MET A 1128 -5.75 -25.48 6.48
C MET A 1128 -6.91 -25.99 7.36
N PHE A 1129 -8.17 -25.62 7.10
CA PHE A 1129 -9.31 -25.92 7.99
C PHE A 1129 -10.49 -26.66 7.32
N GLY A 1130 -10.37 -27.12 6.08
CA GLY A 1130 -11.32 -28.06 5.49
C GLY A 1130 -11.32 -29.44 6.19
N ASP A 1131 -12.39 -30.20 5.97
CA ASP A 1131 -12.60 -31.59 6.46
C ASP A 1131 -12.66 -31.76 7.99
N LEU A 1132 -13.13 -30.74 8.71
CA LEU A 1132 -13.31 -30.80 10.15
C LEU A 1132 -14.72 -31.31 10.53
N PRO A 1133 -14.85 -32.22 11.53
CA PRO A 1133 -16.15 -32.78 11.95
C PRO A 1133 -17.25 -31.75 12.18
N ILE A 1134 -16.92 -30.59 12.76
CA ILE A 1134 -17.86 -29.51 13.08
C ILE A 1134 -18.59 -28.95 11.84
N GLN A 1135 -17.97 -28.98 10.66
CA GLN A 1135 -18.58 -28.46 9.42
C GLN A 1135 -19.81 -29.28 8.99
N THR A 1136 -19.87 -30.56 9.37
CA THR A 1136 -21.02 -31.44 9.12
C THR A 1136 -22.06 -31.44 10.25
N ARG A 1137 -21.72 -30.85 11.41
CA ARG A 1137 -22.52 -30.93 12.64
C ARG A 1137 -23.53 -29.79 12.80
N PHE A 1138 -23.34 -28.67 12.10
CA PHE A 1138 -24.16 -27.47 12.22
C PHE A 1138 -24.29 -26.72 10.89
N ASP A 1139 -25.52 -26.39 10.48
CA ASP A 1139 -25.81 -25.65 9.23
C ASP A 1139 -25.15 -24.25 9.17
N ARG A 1140 -24.86 -23.65 10.33
CA ARG A 1140 -24.25 -22.32 10.44
C ARG A 1140 -23.34 -22.22 11.66
N LEU A 1141 -22.05 -22.02 11.42
CA LEU A 1141 -21.06 -21.69 12.44
C LEU A 1141 -21.16 -20.20 12.85
N ARG A 1142 -20.97 -19.94 14.14
CA ARG A 1142 -21.04 -18.62 14.78
C ARG A 1142 -19.65 -18.11 15.16
N CYS A 1143 -19.48 -16.80 15.13
CA CYS A 1143 -18.35 -16.11 15.74
C CYS A 1143 -18.85 -15.38 16.98
N GLY A 1144 -18.20 -15.47 18.13
CA GLY A 1144 -18.73 -14.90 19.37
C GLY A 1144 -18.20 -15.52 20.65
N VAL A 1145 -18.76 -15.13 21.79
CA VAL A 1145 -18.48 -15.72 23.11
C VAL A 1145 -19.73 -16.43 23.61
N VAL A 1146 -19.57 -17.64 24.12
CA VAL A 1146 -20.63 -18.38 24.83
C VAL A 1146 -20.22 -18.60 26.28
N ILE A 1147 -21.18 -18.41 27.20
CA ILE A 1147 -21.05 -18.68 28.63
C ILE A 1147 -21.75 -20.01 28.91
N VAL A 1148 -21.03 -20.97 29.47
CA VAL A 1148 -21.54 -22.30 29.85
C VAL A 1148 -21.44 -22.49 31.35
N ASP A 1149 -22.52 -22.93 32.00
CA ASP A 1149 -22.52 -23.27 33.43
C ASP A 1149 -21.88 -24.64 33.64
N LEU A 1150 -20.76 -24.69 34.37
CA LEU A 1150 -19.96 -25.90 34.59
C LEU A 1150 -20.69 -26.98 35.39
N ARG A 1151 -21.76 -26.62 36.11
CA ARG A 1151 -22.54 -27.54 36.94
C ARG A 1151 -23.59 -28.30 36.14
N THR A 1152 -24.00 -27.76 34.98
CA THR A 1152 -25.08 -28.32 34.14
C THR A 1152 -24.62 -28.67 32.73
N GLY A 1153 -23.50 -28.11 32.26
CA GLY A 1153 -23.05 -28.20 30.87
C GLY A 1153 -23.88 -27.36 29.89
N LEU A 1154 -24.82 -26.54 30.37
CA LEU A 1154 -25.73 -25.79 29.52
C LEU A 1154 -25.17 -24.39 29.18
N PRO A 1155 -25.25 -23.95 27.91
CA PRO A 1155 -25.08 -22.54 27.55
C PRO A 1155 -26.14 -21.68 28.22
N ILE A 1156 -25.73 -20.65 28.96
CA ILE A 1156 -26.62 -19.73 29.68
C ILE A 1156 -26.69 -18.32 29.08
N GLY A 1157 -25.82 -18.01 28.11
CA GLY A 1157 -25.83 -16.73 27.40
C GLY A 1157 -24.77 -16.65 26.31
N GLN A 1158 -24.99 -15.81 25.30
CA GLN A 1158 -24.05 -15.59 24.21
C GLN A 1158 -23.96 -14.14 23.74
N LEU A 1159 -22.81 -13.81 23.16
CA LEU A 1159 -22.56 -12.62 22.36
C LEU A 1159 -22.05 -13.07 20.99
N GLU A 1160 -22.81 -12.81 19.93
CA GLU A 1160 -22.47 -13.16 18.55
C GLU A 1160 -21.94 -11.94 17.79
N PHE A 1161 -20.79 -12.06 17.14
CA PHE A 1161 -20.32 -11.07 16.17
C PHE A 1161 -21.02 -11.29 14.83
N ILE A 1162 -21.84 -10.31 14.46
CA ILE A 1162 -22.63 -10.30 13.21
C ILE A 1162 -21.98 -9.47 12.11
N GLY A 1163 -20.98 -8.64 12.44
CA GLY A 1163 -20.17 -7.87 11.49
C GLY A 1163 -18.82 -7.45 12.09
N GLY A 1164 -17.83 -7.18 11.25
CA GLY A 1164 -16.49 -6.72 11.66
C GLY A 1164 -15.55 -7.80 12.25
N CYS A 1165 -16.07 -8.91 12.77
CA CYS A 1165 -15.27 -10.03 13.29
C CYS A 1165 -15.85 -11.40 12.89
N ARG A 1166 -15.00 -12.33 12.43
CA ARG A 1166 -15.35 -13.73 12.10
C ARG A 1166 -14.44 -14.78 12.76
N GLU A 1167 -13.36 -14.34 13.40
CA GLU A 1167 -12.39 -15.19 14.08
C GLU A 1167 -12.00 -14.55 15.41
N LEU A 1168 -12.30 -15.25 16.51
CA LEU A 1168 -11.66 -15.05 17.81
C LEU A 1168 -10.44 -15.95 17.93
N TYR A 1169 -9.46 -15.49 18.69
CA TYR A 1169 -8.20 -16.19 18.88
C TYR A 1169 -7.98 -16.65 20.32
N ASP A 1170 -8.19 -15.76 21.29
CA ASP A 1170 -8.13 -16.07 22.72
C ASP A 1170 -9.10 -15.19 23.55
N ILE A 1171 -9.37 -15.62 24.78
CA ILE A 1171 -10.27 -14.96 25.75
C ILE A 1171 -9.69 -15.03 27.16
N ALA A 1172 -9.73 -13.91 27.88
CA ALA A 1172 -9.45 -13.86 29.31
C ALA A 1172 -10.49 -13.02 30.06
N TYR A 1173 -10.57 -13.25 31.37
CA TYR A 1173 -11.43 -12.52 32.30
C TYR A 1173 -10.61 -11.52 33.12
N LEU A 1174 -11.14 -10.30 33.25
CA LEU A 1174 -10.56 -9.21 34.03
C LEU A 1174 -11.39 -9.03 35.30
N ALA A 1175 -10.93 -9.62 36.41
CA ALA A 1175 -11.62 -9.61 37.70
C ALA A 1175 -11.55 -8.22 38.38
N ASN A 1176 -12.61 -7.86 39.10
CA ASN A 1176 -12.81 -6.60 39.82
C ASN A 1176 -12.80 -5.34 38.93
N GLN A 1177 -13.04 -5.50 37.63
CA GLN A 1177 -12.95 -4.43 36.62
C GLN A 1177 -14.15 -4.53 35.67
N ARG A 1178 -15.16 -3.67 35.82
CA ARG A 1178 -16.41 -3.75 35.03
C ARG A 1178 -16.33 -2.95 33.73
N ARG A 1179 -15.50 -1.91 33.69
CA ARG A 1179 -15.34 -0.98 32.55
C ARG A 1179 -13.85 -0.72 32.30
N PRO A 1180 -13.06 -1.73 31.90
CA PRO A 1180 -11.68 -1.53 31.55
C PRO A 1180 -11.53 -0.73 30.25
N THR A 1181 -10.40 -0.05 30.13
CA THR A 1181 -9.80 0.36 28.86
C THR A 1181 -8.32 -0.01 28.87
N LEU A 1182 -7.71 -0.06 27.70
CA LEU A 1182 -6.28 -0.22 27.52
C LEU A 1182 -5.78 0.81 26.50
N LEU A 1183 -4.51 1.19 26.57
CA LEU A 1183 -3.86 2.01 25.55
C LEU A 1183 -3.20 1.13 24.49
N ASN A 1184 -3.28 1.53 23.23
CA ASN A 1184 -2.44 0.97 22.18
C ASN A 1184 -0.96 1.35 22.45
N ALA A 1185 -0.02 0.62 21.87
CA ALA A 1185 1.43 0.85 22.02
C ALA A 1185 1.98 2.11 21.33
N ASN A 1186 1.14 3.10 21.04
CA ASN A 1186 1.55 4.36 20.41
C ASN A 1186 2.16 5.30 21.48
N PRO A 1187 3.41 5.79 21.31
CA PRO A 1187 4.11 6.56 22.33
C PRO A 1187 3.36 7.80 22.87
N SER A 1188 2.62 8.53 22.04
CA SER A 1188 2.07 9.85 22.39
C SER A 1188 1.11 9.87 23.59
N SER A 1189 0.35 8.78 23.79
CA SER A 1189 -0.69 8.72 24.83
C SER A 1189 -0.18 8.16 26.16
N GLY A 1190 0.72 7.17 26.12
CA GLY A 1190 1.26 6.53 27.31
C GLY A 1190 2.36 7.35 28.00
N GLN A 1191 3.15 8.11 27.24
CA GLN A 1191 4.25 8.96 27.76
C GLN A 1191 3.79 10.04 28.74
N GLN A 1192 2.49 10.36 28.78
CA GLN A 1192 1.93 11.35 29.69
C GLN A 1192 1.45 10.75 31.02
N ALA A 1193 1.46 9.43 31.20
CA ALA A 1193 1.01 8.78 32.44
C ALA A 1193 2.21 8.41 33.33
N ILE A 1194 2.39 9.14 34.44
CA ILE A 1194 3.31 8.75 35.52
C ILE A 1194 2.54 7.94 36.55
N THR A 1195 3.14 6.83 36.99
CA THR A 1195 2.65 6.01 38.12
C THR A 1195 3.83 5.57 38.96
N THR A 1196 3.77 5.79 40.27
CA THR A 1196 4.67 5.26 41.28
C THR A 1196 3.85 4.40 42.27
N PRO A 1197 4.46 3.72 43.25
CA PRO A 1197 3.71 3.05 44.32
C PRO A 1197 2.83 4.01 45.14
N ASP A 1198 3.24 5.28 45.27
CA ASP A 1198 2.61 6.26 46.16
C ASP A 1198 1.63 7.21 45.46
N PHE A 1199 1.78 7.45 44.15
CA PHE A 1199 0.94 8.39 43.40
C PHE A 1199 0.88 8.08 41.90
N ALA A 1200 -0.13 8.64 41.22
CA ALA A 1200 -0.22 8.65 39.77
C ALA A 1200 -0.66 10.02 39.25
N TYR A 1201 -0.13 10.45 38.10
CA TYR A 1201 -0.41 11.77 37.52
C TYR A 1201 -0.37 11.78 35.98
N TRP A 1202 -1.19 12.63 35.36
CA TRP A 1202 -1.14 12.92 33.92
C TRP A 1202 -0.32 14.20 33.65
N LEU A 1203 0.78 14.10 32.90
CA LEU A 1203 1.66 15.22 32.50
C LEU A 1203 1.05 16.21 31.48
N ARG A 1204 -0.28 16.28 31.38
CA ARG A 1204 -0.95 17.15 30.40
C ARG A 1204 -0.99 18.58 30.91
N SER A 1205 -0.80 19.54 30.02
CA SER A 1205 -0.96 20.97 30.32
C SER A 1205 -2.44 21.29 30.54
N VAL A 1206 -2.75 22.03 31.61
CA VAL A 1206 -4.11 22.51 31.94
C VAL A 1206 -4.65 23.49 30.87
N ALA A 1207 -3.80 24.00 29.98
CA ALA A 1207 -4.16 25.02 28.99
C ALA A 1207 -4.74 24.47 27.66
N GLN A 1208 -5.26 23.24 27.63
CA GLN A 1208 -5.95 22.66 26.46
C GLN A 1208 -7.44 22.33 26.73
N GLU A 1209 -8.04 22.89 27.78
CA GLU A 1209 -9.45 22.70 28.13
C GLU A 1209 -10.30 23.94 27.81
N THR A 1210 -10.55 24.16 26.52
CA THR A 1210 -11.68 24.96 25.97
C THR A 1210 -12.13 24.38 24.64
#